data_AF-A0A8J8TK05-F1
#
_entry.id   AF-A0A8J8TK05-F1
#
_cell.length_a   1.000
_cell.length_b   1.000
_cell.length_c   1.000
_cell.angle_alpha   90.00
_cell.angle_beta   90.00
_cell.angle_gamma   90.00
#
_symmetry.space_group_name_H-M   'P 1'
#
loop_
_entity.id
_entity.type
_entity.pdbx_description
1 polymer ?
#
loop_
_entity_poly.entity_id
_entity_poly.type
_entity_poly.pdbx_seq_one_letter_code
_entity_poly.pdbx_strand_id
1 'polypeptide(L)'
;MVLRGKLLLPDFKVSFVDENKVSNLEGKIVDVLFQLASFSCEIADNDEKKAIDIYADVLSFLYKMPMLFSYSPYTSSNYVFNAFEYFFIYVIFRHLEDISSLKLEDVFKQLESKRKEYDKLITYIVTSSDIREIYEALLYTPADTRPGYNFTSLVSHLQLSSLLTWALQPESVDLNYLRIAGLLHDIGKLINPKHHVTASSEILKKLIESADKAGLCMGESLDKIKDLVEKHHTRAENVLNMADRLAASADRLSGIVNRYLKEIPMGECYNDANSYDCIEKYGKEKYEEASKTLFKRIVGETLELSRFTKDSKFFEFLNTQEVKRSEERKLGSPKAYLVYIDFPGIQKFITSFPNLRDMSFASTLVDFLTSVYAFILIDTEFKNLGKSRIPAEALLSGYGGHSYIVVRSDLGKDQIKKLFENVIEPIDVKLDVKIVDFIYEDYVKNFNEVWAEISSQQYEKYLINFDEQIYSLGLHEVCTSCGIRPAIDRSEDDLLCERCKFVRELSKQRGFVARVNANYLLDGTPVRPLEYAQKYLGEDYPVKAMEFIAGYKKKEDNKYVALIKADGNRAGVIFMTSVTFSDYIDRSFRLDYGIKKSFYETISELARVNKDLASRVLSGVLYLGGDDVMILAPLVVSIPLATKLFERAEKNTGFTFKVGVISVKPDHPVQFAYHAVNELMERSKIEDANKSSISCLVFSSTLASEGVIKTELSKYSAIPSNGNKKSFLLVSNDLDEVKELLDLISNKQDVFSFISQLYDKDATKEAREEARKEARDLIRPLEDVVSYADTLYGTDRYFYETVAYMVRKRFRSDDEYTKRLLTLLLSKINKNVIPLYDFYFMLKTIRVGIG
;
A
#
# COMPACT_ATOMS: atom_id res chain seq x y z
N MET A 1 -21.37 -28.08 -5.43
CA MET A 1 -20.26 -27.16 -5.78
C MET A 1 -20.07 -26.34 -4.53
N VAL A 2 -18.95 -26.47 -3.82
CA VAL A 2 -18.92 -26.05 -2.41
C VAL A 2 -19.17 -24.55 -2.27
N LEU A 3 -20.23 -24.18 -1.55
CA LEU A 3 -20.52 -22.78 -1.27
C LEU A 3 -19.49 -22.22 -0.27
N ARG A 4 -18.55 -21.42 -0.76
CA ARG A 4 -17.58 -20.70 0.06
C ARG A 4 -17.48 -19.23 -0.34
N GLY A 5 -17.59 -18.35 0.64
CA GLY A 5 -17.45 -16.92 0.43
C GLY A 5 -16.74 -16.27 1.60
N LYS A 6 -15.81 -15.36 1.30
CA LYS A 6 -15.09 -14.60 2.31
C LYS A 6 -15.80 -13.28 2.59
N LEU A 7 -16.02 -12.94 3.86
CA LEU A 7 -16.49 -11.62 4.24
C LEU A 7 -15.36 -10.60 4.06
N LEU A 8 -15.56 -9.70 3.11
CA LEU A 8 -14.61 -8.65 2.75
C LEU A 8 -14.88 -7.39 3.57
N LEU A 9 -13.84 -6.88 4.24
CA LEU A 9 -13.85 -5.66 5.05
C LEU A 9 -12.87 -4.63 4.45
N PRO A 10 -13.23 -3.34 4.35
CA PRO A 10 -14.39 -2.71 4.99
C PRO A 10 -15.72 -2.76 4.22
N ASP A 11 -15.76 -3.27 2.97
CA ASP A 11 -16.97 -3.32 2.13
C ASP A 11 -18.20 -3.97 2.79
N PHE A 12 -17.94 -4.80 3.79
CA PHE A 12 -18.94 -5.55 4.52
C PHE A 12 -19.84 -6.36 3.57
N LYS A 13 -19.18 -7.03 2.61
CA LYS A 13 -19.79 -7.84 1.54
C LYS A 13 -19.13 -9.20 1.46
N VAL A 14 -19.90 -10.24 1.17
CA VAL A 14 -19.30 -11.57 0.93
C VAL A 14 -18.88 -11.70 -0.52
N SER A 15 -17.60 -12.00 -0.74
CA SER A 15 -17.06 -12.38 -2.05
C SER A 15 -17.03 -13.89 -2.16
N PHE A 16 -17.84 -14.46 -3.06
CA PHE A 16 -17.85 -15.90 -3.31
C PHE A 16 -16.68 -16.29 -4.23
N VAL A 17 -16.08 -17.44 -3.93
CA VAL A 17 -14.95 -17.96 -4.72
C VAL A 17 -15.45 -18.39 -6.10
N ASP A 18 -14.69 -18.05 -7.15
CA ASP A 18 -14.89 -18.56 -8.50
C ASP A 18 -14.24 -19.94 -8.62
N GLU A 19 -15.03 -20.99 -8.44
CA GLU A 19 -14.56 -22.38 -8.49
C GLU A 19 -13.96 -22.76 -9.85
N ASN A 20 -14.39 -22.14 -10.96
CA ASN A 20 -13.82 -22.41 -12.28
C ASN A 20 -12.42 -21.81 -12.40
N LYS A 21 -12.20 -20.63 -11.81
CA LYS A 21 -10.87 -20.01 -11.76
C LYS A 21 -9.93 -20.83 -10.88
N VAL A 22 -10.40 -21.27 -9.71
CA VAL A 22 -9.55 -21.95 -8.72
C VAL A 22 -9.21 -23.40 -9.11
N SER A 23 -10.14 -24.14 -9.75
CA SER A 23 -9.87 -25.52 -10.19
C SER A 23 -8.71 -25.63 -11.19
N ASN A 24 -8.45 -24.57 -11.95
CA ASN A 24 -7.35 -24.49 -12.91
C ASN A 24 -5.99 -24.08 -12.28
N LEU A 25 -5.94 -23.79 -10.98
CA LEU A 25 -4.72 -23.34 -10.32
C LEU A 25 -3.76 -24.46 -9.91
N GLU A 26 -4.22 -25.71 -9.85
CA GLU A 26 -3.40 -26.81 -9.32
C GLU A 26 -2.06 -26.95 -10.05
N GLY A 27 -2.06 -26.95 -11.38
CA GLY A 27 -0.84 -27.02 -12.19
C GLY A 27 0.07 -25.81 -11.94
N LYS A 28 -0.51 -24.60 -11.89
CA LYS A 28 0.24 -23.37 -11.60
C LYS A 28 0.88 -23.39 -10.21
N ILE A 29 0.19 -23.92 -9.21
CA ILE A 29 0.73 -24.09 -7.85
C ILE A 29 1.94 -25.02 -7.89
N VAL A 30 1.81 -26.19 -8.51
CA VAL A 30 2.92 -27.15 -8.64
C VAL A 30 4.12 -26.50 -9.35
N ASP A 31 3.87 -25.82 -10.46
CA ASP A 31 4.93 -25.16 -11.25
C ASP A 31 5.63 -24.06 -10.45
N VAL A 32 4.88 -23.20 -9.74
CA VAL A 32 5.47 -22.15 -8.90
C VAL A 32 6.29 -22.75 -7.76
N LEU A 33 5.75 -23.73 -7.02
CA LEU A 33 6.50 -24.40 -5.95
C LEU A 33 7.77 -25.05 -6.46
N PHE A 34 7.71 -25.70 -7.63
CA PHE A 34 8.86 -26.30 -8.29
C PHE A 34 9.92 -25.26 -8.68
N GLN A 35 9.52 -24.13 -9.28
CA GLN A 35 10.46 -23.07 -9.65
C GLN A 35 11.15 -22.47 -8.42
N LEU A 36 10.40 -22.19 -7.35
CA LEU A 36 10.96 -21.68 -6.10
C LEU A 36 11.95 -22.69 -5.47
N ALA A 37 11.63 -23.99 -5.53
CA ALA A 37 12.54 -25.04 -5.06
C ALA A 37 13.81 -25.11 -5.93
N SER A 38 13.66 -25.05 -7.25
CA SER A 38 14.78 -25.04 -8.20
C SER A 38 15.74 -23.89 -7.94
N PHE A 39 15.23 -22.66 -7.80
CA PHE A 39 16.05 -21.50 -7.45
C PHE A 39 16.76 -21.68 -6.10
N SER A 40 16.08 -22.25 -5.11
CA SER A 40 16.67 -22.48 -3.79
C SER A 40 17.83 -23.48 -3.84
N CYS A 41 17.73 -24.55 -4.66
CA CYS A 41 18.84 -25.47 -4.91
C CYS A 41 20.00 -24.80 -5.68
N GLU A 42 19.70 -24.01 -6.71
CA GLU A 42 20.72 -23.27 -7.47
C GLU A 42 21.51 -22.33 -6.57
N ILE A 43 20.82 -21.54 -5.73
CA ILE A 43 21.44 -20.58 -4.80
C ILE A 43 22.24 -21.28 -3.69
N ALA A 44 21.80 -22.46 -3.26
CA ALA A 44 22.45 -23.24 -2.21
C ALA A 44 23.64 -24.09 -2.69
N ASP A 45 24.05 -23.98 -3.95
CA ASP A 45 25.05 -24.86 -4.58
C ASP A 45 24.71 -26.36 -4.42
N ASN A 46 23.41 -26.70 -4.46
CA ASN A 46 22.85 -28.03 -4.23
C ASN A 46 23.10 -28.63 -2.82
N ASP A 47 23.44 -27.81 -1.82
CA ASP A 47 23.39 -28.23 -0.41
C ASP A 47 21.93 -28.30 0.06
N GLU A 48 21.44 -29.53 0.33
CA GLU A 48 20.03 -29.76 0.69
C GLU A 48 19.58 -28.93 1.90
N LYS A 49 20.43 -28.84 2.94
CA LYS A 49 20.06 -28.14 4.18
C LYS A 49 19.90 -26.65 3.92
N LYS A 50 20.89 -26.03 3.26
CA LYS A 50 20.81 -24.62 2.88
C LYS A 50 19.66 -24.36 1.93
N ALA A 51 19.42 -25.26 0.98
CA ALA A 51 18.32 -25.15 0.03
C ALA A 51 16.96 -25.14 0.74
N ILE A 52 16.76 -25.99 1.75
CA ILE A 52 15.52 -26.00 2.54
C ILE A 52 15.36 -24.73 3.39
N ASP A 53 16.45 -24.23 3.97
CA ASP A 53 16.43 -23.00 4.76
C ASP A 53 16.03 -21.79 3.89
N ILE A 54 16.61 -21.69 2.69
CA ILE A 54 16.26 -20.67 1.68
C ILE A 54 14.82 -20.87 1.18
N TYR A 55 14.43 -22.10 0.87
CA TYR A 55 13.11 -22.41 0.32
C TYR A 55 11.99 -22.05 1.30
N ALA A 56 12.17 -22.28 2.60
CA ALA A 56 11.21 -21.88 3.63
C ALA A 56 10.96 -20.36 3.62
N ASP A 57 12.02 -19.56 3.58
CA ASP A 57 11.89 -18.10 3.56
C ASP A 57 11.33 -17.60 2.22
N VAL A 58 11.81 -18.10 1.09
CA VAL A 58 11.31 -17.73 -0.25
C VAL A 58 9.82 -18.09 -0.41
N LEU A 59 9.40 -19.27 0.05
CA LEU A 59 8.00 -19.70 0.00
C LEU A 59 7.10 -18.79 0.85
N SER A 60 7.58 -18.29 1.99
CA SER A 60 6.82 -17.37 2.84
C SER A 60 6.39 -16.09 2.10
N PHE A 61 7.18 -15.65 1.11
CA PHE A 61 6.87 -14.46 0.32
C PHE A 61 5.69 -14.64 -0.62
N LEU A 62 5.35 -15.88 -1.03
CA LEU A 62 4.10 -16.17 -1.74
C LEU A 62 2.87 -15.66 -0.98
N TYR A 63 2.98 -15.58 0.35
CA TYR A 63 1.93 -15.09 1.24
C TYR A 63 2.15 -13.63 1.67
N LYS A 64 3.32 -13.03 1.42
CA LYS A 64 3.65 -11.61 1.68
C LYS A 64 3.82 -10.79 0.40
N MET A 65 3.17 -11.22 -0.68
CA MET A 65 3.29 -10.58 -1.99
C MET A 65 3.07 -9.06 -2.01
N PRO A 66 2.17 -8.44 -1.22
CA PRO A 66 2.01 -6.99 -1.22
C PRO A 66 3.31 -6.27 -0.84
N MET A 67 4.09 -6.83 0.08
CA MET A 67 5.36 -6.26 0.51
C MET A 67 6.41 -6.32 -0.60
N LEU A 68 6.50 -7.45 -1.30
CA LEU A 68 7.55 -7.69 -2.31
C LEU A 68 7.23 -7.06 -3.67
N PHE A 69 5.95 -7.03 -4.07
CA PHE A 69 5.58 -6.38 -5.32
C PHE A 69 5.74 -4.87 -5.22
N SER A 70 6.58 -4.34 -6.10
CA SER A 70 6.48 -2.95 -6.50
C SER A 70 5.11 -2.67 -7.11
N TYR A 71 4.73 -1.39 -7.15
CA TYR A 71 3.53 -0.93 -7.84
C TYR A 71 3.54 -1.21 -9.36
N SER A 72 4.64 -1.72 -9.93
CA SER A 72 4.74 -2.13 -11.33
C SER A 72 5.86 -3.15 -11.56
N PRO A 73 5.59 -4.29 -12.23
CA PRO A 73 6.60 -5.27 -12.56
C PRO A 73 7.71 -4.70 -13.45
N TYR A 74 8.93 -5.09 -13.14
CA TYR A 74 10.12 -4.77 -13.92
C TYR A 74 10.91 -6.04 -14.25
N THR A 75 11.61 -6.02 -15.38
CA THR A 75 12.39 -7.16 -15.90
C THR A 75 13.88 -7.04 -15.64
N SER A 76 14.35 -5.84 -15.33
CA SER A 76 15.73 -5.58 -14.92
C SER A 76 15.83 -4.22 -14.25
N SER A 77 16.79 -4.10 -13.33
CA SER A 77 17.19 -2.86 -12.67
C SER A 77 18.61 -3.04 -12.15
N ASN A 78 19.47 -2.03 -12.33
CA ASN A 78 20.82 -2.07 -11.76
C ASN A 78 20.83 -1.88 -10.23
N TYR A 79 19.73 -1.36 -9.67
CA TYR A 79 19.60 -1.02 -8.26
C TYR A 79 18.39 -1.72 -7.64
N VAL A 80 18.44 -1.90 -6.32
CA VAL A 80 17.31 -2.43 -5.54
C VAL A 80 16.21 -1.37 -5.52
N PHE A 81 14.98 -1.79 -5.83
CA PHE A 81 13.88 -0.89 -6.19
C PHE A 81 13.14 -0.32 -4.96
N ASN A 82 12.95 -1.14 -3.93
CA ASN A 82 12.18 -0.80 -2.73
C ASN A 82 12.76 -1.45 -1.46
N ALA A 83 12.28 -1.04 -0.29
CA ALA A 83 12.76 -1.56 1.00
C ALA A 83 12.61 -3.08 1.12
N PHE A 84 11.48 -3.66 0.74
CA PHE A 84 11.22 -5.09 0.94
C PHE A 84 11.96 -6.00 -0.04
N GLU A 85 12.45 -5.49 -1.17
CA GLU A 85 13.44 -6.21 -1.96
C GLU A 85 14.75 -6.37 -1.20
N TYR A 86 15.17 -5.40 -0.38
CA TYR A 86 16.30 -5.59 0.53
C TYR A 86 16.01 -6.67 1.56
N PHE A 87 14.79 -6.72 2.08
CA PHE A 87 14.37 -7.78 3.00
C PHE A 87 14.43 -9.16 2.33
N PHE A 88 13.93 -9.27 1.10
CA PHE A 88 13.98 -10.49 0.31
C PHE A 88 15.42 -10.93 0.00
N ILE A 89 16.30 -9.99 -0.35
CA ILE A 89 17.73 -10.29 -0.55
C ILE A 89 18.35 -10.75 0.77
N TYR A 90 18.06 -10.07 1.89
CA TYR A 90 18.63 -10.40 3.20
C TYR A 90 18.25 -11.80 3.67
N VAL A 91 16.97 -12.17 3.60
CA VAL A 91 16.52 -13.48 4.13
C VAL A 91 17.06 -14.67 3.34
N ILE A 92 17.50 -14.47 2.10
CA ILE A 92 18.22 -15.47 1.30
C ILE A 92 19.71 -15.43 1.66
N PHE A 93 20.32 -14.24 1.57
CA PHE A 93 21.75 -14.02 1.77
C PHE A 93 22.26 -14.54 3.12
N ARG A 94 21.47 -14.36 4.20
CA ARG A 94 21.83 -14.75 5.58
C ARG A 94 22.08 -16.24 5.80
N HIS A 95 21.69 -17.09 4.86
CA HIS A 95 21.92 -18.55 4.88
C HIS A 95 23.21 -18.96 4.18
N LEU A 96 23.80 -18.05 3.41
CA LEU A 96 25.05 -18.27 2.67
C LEU A 96 26.23 -17.62 3.37
N GLU A 97 26.05 -16.36 3.78
CA GLU A 97 27.08 -15.52 4.37
C GLU A 97 26.46 -14.63 5.46
N ASP A 98 27.32 -14.02 6.28
CA ASP A 98 26.90 -13.12 7.35
C ASP A 98 27.09 -11.65 6.99
N ILE A 99 26.24 -10.80 7.56
CA ILE A 99 26.47 -9.35 7.54
C ILE A 99 27.70 -9.02 8.39
N SER A 100 28.72 -8.47 7.73
CA SER A 100 30.01 -8.13 8.34
C SER A 100 29.99 -6.89 9.23
N SER A 101 29.04 -5.99 9.01
CA SER A 101 28.90 -4.71 9.72
C SER A 101 27.42 -4.33 9.78
N LEU A 102 26.94 -3.99 10.98
CA LEU A 102 25.59 -3.49 11.19
C LEU A 102 25.46 -1.98 10.94
N LYS A 103 26.52 -1.28 10.51
CA LYS A 103 26.38 0.12 10.09
C LYS A 103 25.47 0.21 8.88
N LEU A 104 24.55 1.17 8.89
CA LEU A 104 23.49 1.30 7.89
C LEU A 104 24.00 1.33 6.44
N GLU A 105 25.08 2.08 6.15
CA GLU A 105 25.69 2.15 4.81
C GLU A 105 26.27 0.81 4.37
N ASP A 106 26.89 0.08 5.29
CA ASP A 106 27.53 -1.21 5.00
C ASP A 106 26.48 -2.29 4.74
N VAL A 107 25.36 -2.26 5.46
CA VAL A 107 24.21 -3.13 5.21
C VAL A 107 23.67 -2.88 3.81
N PHE A 108 23.45 -1.61 3.45
CA PHE A 108 23.00 -1.25 2.11
C PHE A 108 23.97 -1.73 1.02
N LYS A 109 25.27 -1.48 1.17
CA LYS A 109 26.30 -1.90 0.19
C LYS A 109 26.35 -3.42 0.03
N GLN A 110 26.32 -4.16 1.13
CA GLN A 110 26.34 -5.63 1.10
C GLN A 110 25.11 -6.19 0.38
N LEU A 111 23.91 -5.75 0.75
CA LEU A 111 22.69 -6.26 0.12
C LEU A 111 22.58 -5.86 -1.37
N GLU A 112 22.98 -4.64 -1.75
CA GLU A 112 23.02 -4.25 -3.16
C GLU A 112 23.99 -5.09 -3.98
N SER A 113 25.15 -5.45 -3.41
CA SER A 113 26.14 -6.28 -4.12
C SER A 113 25.57 -7.66 -4.50
N LYS A 114 24.63 -8.18 -3.70
CA LYS A 114 23.97 -9.47 -3.91
C LYS A 114 22.77 -9.42 -4.84
N ARG A 115 22.27 -8.24 -5.20
CA ARG A 115 21.10 -8.09 -6.09
C ARG A 115 21.25 -8.84 -7.41
N LYS A 116 22.45 -8.80 -8.01
CA LYS A 116 22.72 -9.46 -9.30
C LYS A 116 22.70 -10.97 -9.20
N GLU A 117 23.16 -11.52 -8.07
CA GLU A 117 23.18 -12.96 -7.81
C GLU A 117 21.74 -13.53 -7.78
N TYR A 118 20.78 -12.76 -7.25
CA TYR A 118 19.39 -13.19 -7.11
C TYR A 118 18.43 -12.64 -8.18
N ASP A 119 18.96 -12.10 -9.29
CA ASP A 119 18.15 -11.42 -10.29
C ASP A 119 17.10 -12.30 -10.96
N LYS A 120 17.47 -13.54 -11.28
CA LYS A 120 16.53 -14.50 -11.89
C LYS A 120 15.31 -14.73 -10.99
N LEU A 121 15.54 -14.96 -9.69
CA LEU A 121 14.49 -15.23 -8.72
C LEU A 121 13.63 -13.98 -8.47
N ILE A 122 14.25 -12.82 -8.25
CA ILE A 122 13.52 -11.55 -8.06
C ILE A 122 12.66 -11.25 -9.29
N THR A 123 13.24 -11.35 -10.49
CA THR A 123 12.50 -11.12 -11.75
C THR A 123 11.37 -12.11 -11.92
N TYR A 124 11.59 -13.39 -11.64
CA TYR A 124 10.53 -14.41 -11.68
C TYR A 124 9.38 -14.05 -10.73
N ILE A 125 9.68 -13.71 -9.47
CA ILE A 125 8.65 -13.35 -8.50
C ILE A 125 7.89 -12.10 -8.94
N VAL A 126 8.59 -11.04 -9.32
CA VAL A 126 8.01 -9.73 -9.66
C VAL A 126 7.14 -9.79 -10.92
N THR A 127 7.53 -10.59 -11.91
CA THR A 127 6.86 -10.64 -13.23
C THR A 127 5.87 -11.79 -13.41
N SER A 128 5.88 -12.82 -12.56
CA SER A 128 4.99 -13.98 -12.70
C SER A 128 3.53 -13.62 -12.46
N SER A 129 2.71 -13.79 -13.49
CA SER A 129 1.24 -13.70 -13.37
C SER A 129 0.67 -14.84 -12.53
N ASP A 130 1.28 -16.03 -12.58
CA ASP A 130 0.80 -17.19 -11.84
C ASP A 130 0.92 -17.00 -10.33
N ILE A 131 2.02 -16.40 -9.86
CA ILE A 131 2.18 -16.03 -8.44
C ILE A 131 1.08 -15.05 -8.01
N ARG A 132 0.74 -14.05 -8.85
CA ARG A 132 -0.35 -13.09 -8.58
C ARG A 132 -1.69 -13.79 -8.49
N GLU A 133 -1.99 -14.67 -9.43
CA GLU A 133 -3.25 -15.42 -9.47
C GLU A 133 -3.40 -16.34 -8.25
N ILE A 134 -2.33 -17.03 -7.85
CA ILE A 134 -2.32 -17.88 -6.65
C ILE A 134 -2.53 -17.02 -5.39
N TYR A 135 -1.77 -15.93 -5.25
CA TYR A 135 -1.91 -15.02 -4.11
C TYR A 135 -3.33 -14.46 -3.99
N GLU A 136 -3.92 -14.00 -5.09
CA GLU A 136 -5.31 -13.53 -5.11
C GLU A 136 -6.27 -14.64 -4.68
N ALA A 137 -6.12 -15.86 -5.23
CA ALA A 137 -6.99 -16.97 -4.86
C ALA A 137 -6.90 -17.32 -3.37
N LEU A 138 -5.69 -17.30 -2.79
CA LEU A 138 -5.47 -17.49 -1.37
C LEU A 138 -6.12 -16.37 -0.54
N LEU A 139 -5.96 -15.11 -0.96
CA LEU A 139 -6.46 -13.94 -0.23
C LEU A 139 -8.00 -13.90 -0.17
N TYR A 140 -8.66 -14.34 -1.25
CA TYR A 140 -10.13 -14.35 -1.35
C TYR A 140 -10.79 -15.67 -0.92
N THR A 141 -10.01 -16.71 -0.65
CA THR A 141 -10.51 -17.97 -0.07
C THR A 141 -10.46 -17.88 1.45
N PRO A 142 -11.59 -18.09 2.17
CA PRO A 142 -11.57 -18.05 3.63
C PRO A 142 -10.87 -19.29 4.20
N ALA A 143 -10.18 -19.13 5.33
CA ALA A 143 -9.55 -20.26 6.03
C ALA A 143 -10.60 -21.26 6.56
N ASP A 144 -11.77 -20.75 6.95
CA ASP A 144 -12.95 -21.51 7.34
C ASP A 144 -14.18 -21.02 6.56
N THR A 145 -14.87 -21.92 5.88
CA THR A 145 -15.97 -21.54 4.99
C THR A 145 -17.29 -21.30 5.73
N ARG A 146 -17.36 -21.51 7.04
CA ARG A 146 -18.62 -21.32 7.80
C ARG A 146 -18.84 -19.83 8.10
N PRO A 147 -20.08 -19.31 7.99
CA PRO A 147 -20.38 -17.92 8.33
C PRO A 147 -19.85 -17.48 9.71
N GLY A 148 -19.34 -16.25 9.82
CA GLY A 148 -18.78 -15.77 11.08
C GLY A 148 -17.38 -16.30 11.40
N TYR A 149 -16.88 -17.35 10.72
CA TYR A 149 -15.46 -17.73 10.69
C TYR A 149 -14.78 -17.35 9.37
N ASN A 150 -15.56 -16.91 8.38
CA ASN A 150 -15.14 -16.66 7.00
C ASN A 150 -14.58 -15.26 6.73
N PHE A 151 -14.09 -14.54 7.75
CA PHE A 151 -13.52 -13.20 7.60
C PHE A 151 -12.00 -13.20 7.51
N THR A 152 -11.32 -14.30 7.86
CA THR A 152 -9.87 -14.50 7.69
C THR A 152 -9.56 -15.31 6.44
N SER A 153 -8.47 -14.97 5.75
CA SER A 153 -8.03 -15.64 4.53
C SER A 153 -7.18 -16.87 4.80
N LEU A 154 -7.06 -17.70 3.76
CA LEU A 154 -6.09 -18.78 3.75
C LEU A 154 -4.64 -18.26 3.79
N VAL A 155 -4.36 -17.06 3.24
CA VAL A 155 -3.03 -16.41 3.32
C VAL A 155 -2.64 -16.19 4.78
N SER A 156 -3.46 -15.45 5.53
CA SER A 156 -3.17 -15.10 6.92
C SER A 156 -3.06 -16.34 7.81
N HIS A 157 -3.93 -17.33 7.55
CA HIS A 157 -3.95 -18.58 8.31
C HIS A 157 -2.67 -19.40 8.12
N LEU A 158 -2.25 -19.64 6.87
CA LEU A 158 -1.04 -20.42 6.58
C LEU A 158 0.23 -19.74 7.13
N GLN A 159 0.30 -18.41 7.07
CA GLN A 159 1.40 -17.65 7.67
C GLN A 159 1.43 -17.76 9.19
N LEU A 160 0.28 -17.63 9.85
CA LEU A 160 0.17 -17.77 11.29
C LEU A 160 0.53 -19.20 11.73
N SER A 161 0.04 -20.22 11.02
CA SER A 161 0.39 -21.62 11.27
C SER A 161 1.90 -21.85 11.14
N SER A 162 2.54 -21.37 10.07
CA SER A 162 4.00 -21.44 9.90
C SER A 162 4.74 -20.73 11.05
N LEU A 163 4.37 -19.50 11.37
CA LEU A 163 4.97 -18.74 12.46
C LEU A 163 4.84 -19.44 13.82
N LEU A 164 3.68 -20.06 14.10
CA LEU A 164 3.44 -20.79 15.34
C LEU A 164 4.27 -22.07 15.41
N THR A 165 4.55 -22.75 14.30
CA THR A 165 5.49 -23.89 14.33
C THR A 165 6.86 -23.46 14.86
N TRP A 166 7.34 -22.27 14.48
CA TRP A 166 8.58 -21.71 14.97
C TRP A 166 8.50 -21.21 16.42
N ALA A 167 7.43 -20.47 16.76
CA ALA A 167 7.29 -19.85 18.08
C ALA A 167 7.10 -20.87 19.22
N LEU A 168 6.50 -22.03 18.92
CA LEU A 168 6.26 -23.11 19.90
C LEU A 168 7.50 -23.98 20.16
N GLN A 169 8.64 -23.65 19.56
CA GLN A 169 9.89 -24.41 19.67
C GLN A 169 11.04 -23.66 20.40
N PRO A 170 10.81 -22.97 21.55
CA PRO A 170 11.77 -22.06 22.17
C PRO A 170 13.12 -22.69 22.57
N GLU A 171 13.16 -24.02 22.76
CA GLU A 171 14.34 -24.74 23.26
C GLU A 171 14.85 -25.83 22.31
N SER A 172 14.32 -25.93 21.09
CA SER A 172 14.75 -26.93 20.11
C SER A 172 15.45 -26.30 18.90
N VAL A 173 16.22 -27.09 18.17
CA VAL A 173 16.71 -26.71 16.84
C VAL A 173 15.50 -26.54 15.94
N ASP A 174 15.37 -25.37 15.34
CA ASP A 174 14.27 -25.10 14.42
C ASP A 174 14.40 -25.92 13.15
N LEU A 175 13.27 -26.45 12.71
CA LEU A 175 13.19 -27.37 11.60
C LEU A 175 12.41 -26.70 10.47
N ASN A 176 13.11 -26.19 9.47
CA ASN A 176 12.49 -25.42 8.38
C ASN A 176 11.49 -26.23 7.55
N TYR A 177 11.60 -27.57 7.53
CA TYR A 177 10.56 -28.43 6.95
C TYR A 177 9.21 -28.36 7.70
N LEU A 178 9.18 -28.07 9.01
CA LEU A 178 7.93 -27.84 9.76
C LEU A 178 7.27 -26.53 9.34
N ARG A 179 8.06 -25.47 9.12
CA ARG A 179 7.58 -24.19 8.61
C ARG A 179 6.97 -24.35 7.21
N ILE A 180 7.68 -25.03 6.31
CA ILE A 180 7.19 -25.33 4.96
C ILE A 180 5.90 -26.15 5.02
N ALA A 181 5.84 -27.17 5.89
CA ALA A 181 4.59 -27.91 6.10
C ALA A 181 3.47 -27.01 6.62
N GLY A 182 3.75 -26.09 7.55
CA GLY A 182 2.81 -25.07 8.03
C GLY A 182 2.28 -24.18 6.90
N LEU A 183 3.15 -23.76 5.98
CA LEU A 183 2.78 -22.96 4.81
C LEU A 183 1.98 -23.75 3.76
N LEU A 184 2.03 -25.07 3.73
CA LEU A 184 1.45 -25.89 2.64
C LEU A 184 0.32 -26.82 3.07
N HIS A 185 0.14 -27.09 4.37
CA HIS A 185 -0.75 -28.15 4.84
C HIS A 185 -2.20 -28.01 4.31
N ASP A 186 -2.67 -26.78 4.22
CA ASP A 186 -4.03 -26.43 3.84
C ASP A 186 -4.16 -25.84 2.43
N ILE A 187 -3.10 -25.87 1.61
CA ILE A 187 -3.11 -25.32 0.25
C ILE A 187 -4.19 -25.99 -0.64
N GLY A 188 -4.46 -27.28 -0.39
CA GLY A 188 -5.50 -28.05 -1.05
C GLY A 188 -6.91 -27.52 -0.83
N LYS A 189 -7.14 -26.62 0.15
CA LYS A 189 -8.43 -25.94 0.32
C LYS A 189 -8.80 -25.12 -0.90
N LEU A 190 -7.83 -24.60 -1.66
CA LEU A 190 -8.11 -23.94 -2.94
C LEU A 190 -8.83 -24.91 -3.88
N ILE A 191 -8.29 -26.11 -4.10
CA ILE A 191 -8.77 -27.05 -5.12
C ILE A 191 -9.98 -27.84 -4.64
N ASN A 192 -9.93 -28.41 -3.45
CA ASN A 192 -10.97 -29.27 -2.90
C ASN A 192 -11.10 -29.09 -1.38
N PRO A 193 -11.92 -28.12 -0.90
CA PRO A 193 -12.01 -27.83 0.53
C PRO A 193 -12.51 -29.01 1.39
N LYS A 194 -13.37 -29.88 0.83
CA LYS A 194 -13.89 -31.07 1.53
C LYS A 194 -12.79 -32.11 1.79
N HIS A 195 -11.90 -32.30 0.84
CA HIS A 195 -10.80 -33.26 0.90
C HIS A 195 -9.44 -32.56 0.77
N HIS A 196 -9.28 -31.43 1.47
CA HIS A 196 -8.12 -30.55 1.30
C HIS A 196 -6.80 -31.24 1.63
N VAL A 197 -6.77 -32.14 2.62
CA VAL A 197 -5.59 -32.93 2.97
C VAL A 197 -5.13 -33.79 1.79
N THR A 198 -6.07 -34.48 1.13
CA THR A 198 -5.80 -35.29 -0.06
C THR A 198 -5.31 -34.41 -1.20
N ALA A 199 -5.96 -33.27 -1.45
CA ALA A 199 -5.54 -32.33 -2.49
C ALA A 199 -4.15 -31.72 -2.22
N SER A 200 -3.84 -31.36 -0.98
CA SER A 200 -2.50 -30.89 -0.58
C SER A 200 -1.43 -31.97 -0.82
N SER A 201 -1.73 -33.23 -0.47
CA SER A 201 -0.83 -34.36 -0.72
C SER A 201 -0.63 -34.61 -2.23
N GLU A 202 -1.68 -34.51 -3.04
CA GLU A 202 -1.58 -34.65 -4.50
C GLU A 202 -0.70 -33.57 -5.13
N ILE A 203 -0.83 -32.31 -4.70
CA ILE A 203 0.04 -31.21 -5.11
C ILE A 203 1.50 -31.53 -4.76
N LEU A 204 1.77 -31.95 -3.52
CA LEU A 204 3.13 -32.29 -3.07
C LEU A 204 3.70 -33.50 -3.81
N LYS A 205 2.87 -34.50 -4.12
CA LYS A 205 3.29 -35.66 -4.91
C LYS A 205 3.71 -35.24 -6.32
N LYS A 206 2.92 -34.39 -6.99
CA LYS A 206 3.27 -33.85 -8.32
C LYS A 206 4.54 -33.00 -8.29
N LEU A 207 4.74 -32.23 -7.21
CA LEU A 207 5.97 -31.46 -6.97
C LEU A 207 7.18 -32.39 -6.83
N ILE A 208 7.10 -33.44 -6.00
CA ILE A 208 8.16 -34.42 -5.80
C ILE A 208 8.49 -35.14 -7.11
N GLU A 209 7.48 -35.63 -7.85
CA GLU A 209 7.69 -36.27 -9.15
C GLU A 209 8.40 -35.34 -10.16
N SER A 210 8.13 -34.03 -10.10
CA SER A 210 8.79 -33.03 -10.95
C SER A 210 10.22 -32.73 -10.47
N ALA A 211 10.41 -32.64 -9.15
CA ALA A 211 11.70 -32.45 -8.51
C ALA A 211 12.66 -33.62 -8.81
N ASP A 212 12.19 -34.87 -8.70
CA ASP A 212 12.96 -36.07 -8.97
C ASP A 212 13.37 -36.16 -10.45
N LYS A 213 12.45 -35.88 -11.37
CA LYS A 213 12.74 -35.85 -12.82
C LYS A 213 13.79 -34.80 -13.18
N ALA A 214 13.79 -33.67 -12.48
CA ALA A 214 14.75 -32.59 -12.67
C ALA A 214 16.05 -32.77 -11.87
N GLY A 215 16.11 -33.76 -10.96
CA GLY A 215 17.26 -33.99 -10.09
C GLY A 215 17.49 -32.88 -9.06
N LEU A 216 16.43 -32.31 -8.49
CA LEU A 216 16.57 -31.27 -7.46
C LEU A 216 17.17 -31.81 -6.15
N CYS A 217 17.97 -30.98 -5.49
CA CYS A 217 18.69 -31.30 -4.25
C CYS A 217 17.82 -31.49 -2.99
N MET A 218 16.49 -31.52 -3.10
CA MET A 218 15.55 -31.45 -1.96
C MET A 218 14.56 -32.63 -1.87
N GLY A 219 14.77 -33.72 -2.62
CA GLY A 219 13.83 -34.85 -2.67
C GLY A 219 13.46 -35.42 -1.30
N GLU A 220 14.45 -35.78 -0.47
CA GLU A 220 14.19 -36.35 0.86
C GLU A 220 13.43 -35.39 1.79
N SER A 221 13.77 -34.11 1.75
CA SER A 221 13.10 -33.08 2.54
C SER A 221 11.66 -32.83 2.09
N LEU A 222 11.38 -32.86 0.78
CA LEU A 222 10.02 -32.76 0.23
C LEU A 222 9.15 -33.96 0.64
N ASP A 223 9.71 -35.17 0.64
CA ASP A 223 9.01 -36.37 1.15
C ASP A 223 8.62 -36.20 2.63
N LYS A 224 9.55 -35.72 3.47
CA LYS A 224 9.27 -35.43 4.90
C LYS A 224 8.16 -34.40 5.06
N ILE A 225 8.17 -33.34 4.24
CA ILE A 225 7.12 -32.30 4.26
C ILE A 225 5.76 -32.91 3.89
N LYS A 226 5.70 -33.70 2.82
CA LYS A 226 4.49 -34.41 2.41
C LYS A 226 3.95 -35.31 3.53
N ASP A 227 4.82 -36.07 4.18
CA ASP A 227 4.46 -36.93 5.30
C ASP A 227 3.84 -36.16 6.48
N LEU A 228 4.39 -34.98 6.80
CA LEU A 228 3.84 -34.09 7.83
C LEU A 228 2.48 -33.53 7.44
N VAL A 229 2.33 -33.12 6.17
CA VAL A 229 1.06 -32.64 5.62
C VAL A 229 0.01 -33.75 5.56
N GLU A 230 0.36 -35.00 5.25
CA GLU A 230 -0.63 -36.09 5.28
C GLU A 230 -1.12 -36.40 6.70
N LYS A 231 -0.25 -36.21 7.70
CA LYS A 231 -0.52 -36.58 9.10
C LYS A 231 -1.09 -35.43 9.94
N HIS A 232 -1.35 -34.25 9.37
CA HIS A 232 -1.74 -33.07 10.16
C HIS A 232 -3.16 -33.12 10.79
N HIS A 233 -3.99 -34.12 10.45
CA HIS A 233 -5.25 -34.43 11.17
C HIS A 233 -5.18 -35.71 12.01
N THR A 234 -4.02 -36.35 12.11
CA THR A 234 -3.88 -37.58 12.89
C THR A 234 -3.89 -37.28 14.40
N ARG A 235 -4.28 -38.28 15.20
CA ARG A 235 -4.35 -38.14 16.67
C ARG A 235 -2.99 -37.99 17.36
N ALA A 236 -1.89 -38.25 16.65
CA ALA A 236 -0.56 -38.12 17.22
C ALA A 236 -0.18 -36.64 17.24
N GLU A 237 -0.17 -36.02 18.41
CA GLU A 237 0.17 -34.59 18.54
C GLU A 237 1.62 -34.34 18.10
N ASN A 238 1.77 -33.55 17.05
CA ASN A 238 3.03 -32.93 16.67
C ASN A 238 2.91 -31.40 16.69
N VAL A 239 4.06 -30.72 16.58
CA VAL A 239 4.15 -29.24 16.63
C VAL A 239 3.25 -28.59 15.57
N LEU A 240 3.16 -29.18 14.37
CA LEU A 240 2.28 -28.68 13.30
C LEU A 240 0.80 -28.76 13.69
N ASN A 241 0.35 -29.86 14.31
CA ASN A 241 -1.04 -29.98 14.80
C ASN A 241 -1.35 -28.96 15.90
N MET A 242 -0.38 -28.65 16.75
CA MET A 242 -0.55 -27.64 17.81
C MET A 242 -0.64 -26.25 17.20
N ALA A 243 0.25 -25.93 16.26
CA ALA A 243 0.29 -24.67 15.54
C ALA A 243 -1.01 -24.41 14.74
N ASP A 244 -1.47 -25.37 13.95
CA ASP A 244 -2.74 -25.26 13.18
C ASP A 244 -3.94 -25.07 14.12
N ARG A 245 -4.06 -25.89 15.17
CA ARG A 245 -5.14 -25.74 16.17
C ARG A 245 -5.15 -24.36 16.80
N LEU A 246 -3.97 -23.83 17.14
CA LEU A 246 -3.82 -22.53 17.76
C LEU A 246 -4.12 -21.38 16.79
N ALA A 247 -3.65 -21.47 15.54
CA ALA A 247 -3.99 -20.52 14.46
C ALA A 247 -5.51 -20.50 14.21
N ALA A 248 -6.13 -21.68 14.03
CA ALA A 248 -7.55 -21.79 13.79
C ALA A 248 -8.39 -21.31 14.98
N SER A 249 -7.91 -21.49 16.22
CA SER A 249 -8.54 -20.93 17.43
C SER A 249 -8.51 -19.40 17.43
N ALA A 250 -7.35 -18.82 17.08
CA ALA A 250 -7.17 -17.38 16.96
C ALA A 250 -8.07 -16.77 15.86
N ASP A 251 -8.27 -17.48 14.75
CA ASP A 251 -9.09 -17.00 13.63
C ASP A 251 -10.60 -17.05 13.90
N ARG A 252 -11.08 -18.09 14.61
CA ARG A 252 -12.53 -18.40 14.66
C ARG A 252 -13.30 -17.66 15.75
N LEU A 253 -12.67 -17.26 16.86
CA LEU A 253 -13.38 -16.70 18.02
C LEU A 253 -14.63 -17.53 18.42
N SER A 254 -14.53 -18.87 18.36
CA SER A 254 -15.67 -19.79 18.40
C SER A 254 -16.57 -19.64 19.64
N GLY A 255 -16.01 -19.21 20.77
CA GLY A 255 -16.80 -18.94 21.98
C GLY A 255 -17.89 -17.90 21.76
N ILE A 256 -17.62 -16.86 20.94
CA ILE A 256 -18.59 -15.83 20.60
C ILE A 256 -19.59 -16.38 19.58
N VAL A 257 -19.11 -16.93 18.47
CA VAL A 257 -19.98 -17.42 17.38
C VAL A 257 -20.96 -18.48 17.88
N ASN A 258 -20.51 -19.45 18.68
CA ASN A 258 -21.34 -20.53 19.20
C ASN A 258 -22.51 -20.04 20.07
N ARG A 259 -22.38 -18.89 20.77
CA ARG A 259 -23.47 -18.30 21.55
C ARG A 259 -24.65 -17.86 20.67
N TYR A 260 -24.35 -17.42 19.45
CA TYR A 260 -25.32 -16.83 18.54
C TYR A 260 -25.79 -17.77 17.42
N LEU A 261 -25.27 -19.00 17.33
CA LEU A 261 -25.69 -19.95 16.29
C LEU A 261 -27.19 -20.23 16.28
N LYS A 262 -27.85 -20.23 17.45
CA LYS A 262 -29.31 -20.44 17.55
C LYS A 262 -30.13 -19.33 16.89
N GLU A 263 -29.56 -18.15 16.69
CA GLU A 263 -30.21 -17.01 16.02
C GLU A 263 -30.05 -17.07 14.49
N ILE A 264 -29.24 -17.99 13.96
CA ILE A 264 -28.90 -18.07 12.55
C ILE A 264 -29.58 -19.29 11.91
N PRO A 265 -30.22 -19.17 10.73
CA PRO A 265 -30.94 -20.27 10.09
C PRO A 265 -30.13 -21.56 9.90
N MET A 266 -28.82 -21.44 9.64
CA MET A 266 -27.90 -22.56 9.43
C MET A 266 -27.05 -22.90 10.65
N GLY A 267 -27.45 -22.47 11.85
CA GLY A 267 -26.68 -22.71 13.08
C GLY A 267 -26.47 -24.18 13.42
N GLU A 268 -27.44 -25.03 13.10
CA GLU A 268 -27.33 -26.49 13.27
C GLU A 268 -26.23 -27.13 12.42
N CYS A 269 -25.89 -26.53 11.27
CA CYS A 269 -24.88 -27.04 10.35
C CYS A 269 -23.46 -27.02 10.93
N TYR A 270 -23.21 -26.29 12.02
CA TYR A 270 -21.85 -26.13 12.57
C TYR A 270 -21.34 -27.37 13.30
N ASN A 271 -22.27 -28.20 13.79
CA ASN A 271 -21.99 -29.47 14.47
C ASN A 271 -22.24 -30.68 13.55
N ASP A 272 -22.61 -30.45 12.29
CA ASP A 272 -22.86 -31.50 11.30
C ASP A 272 -21.53 -31.95 10.66
N ALA A 273 -21.32 -33.26 10.58
CA ALA A 273 -20.20 -33.86 9.85
C ALA A 273 -20.21 -33.48 8.36
N ASN A 274 -21.40 -33.18 7.81
CA ASN A 274 -21.62 -32.70 6.44
C ASN A 274 -21.91 -31.19 6.40
N SER A 275 -21.30 -30.40 7.29
CA SER A 275 -21.50 -28.95 7.40
C SER A 275 -21.51 -28.19 6.06
N TYR A 276 -20.61 -28.55 5.13
CA TYR A 276 -20.57 -27.99 3.77
C TYR A 276 -21.89 -28.17 3.01
N ASP A 277 -22.41 -29.40 2.96
CA ASP A 277 -23.65 -29.72 2.24
C ASP A 277 -24.87 -29.16 2.97
N CYS A 278 -24.83 -29.07 4.30
CA CYS A 278 -25.86 -28.42 5.10
C CYS A 278 -25.96 -26.93 4.77
N ILE A 279 -24.83 -26.21 4.74
CA ILE A 279 -24.78 -24.76 4.45
C ILE A 279 -25.15 -24.47 2.98
N GLU A 280 -24.70 -25.29 2.04
CA GLU A 280 -24.98 -25.11 0.59
C GLU A 280 -26.49 -25.06 0.31
N LYS A 281 -27.32 -25.81 1.05
CA LYS A 281 -28.80 -25.81 0.92
C LYS A 281 -29.46 -24.46 1.19
N TYR A 282 -28.82 -23.57 1.96
CA TYR A 282 -29.40 -22.27 2.31
C TYR A 282 -29.16 -21.19 1.24
N GLY A 283 -28.22 -21.41 0.31
CA GLY A 283 -27.91 -20.49 -0.78
C GLY A 283 -27.09 -19.25 -0.37
N LYS A 284 -26.64 -18.50 -1.38
CA LYS A 284 -25.72 -17.36 -1.25
C LYS A 284 -26.26 -16.22 -0.37
N GLU A 285 -27.54 -15.86 -0.53
CA GLU A 285 -28.15 -14.73 0.19
C GLU A 285 -28.17 -14.96 1.71
N LYS A 286 -28.67 -16.13 2.15
CA LYS A 286 -28.70 -16.48 3.58
C LYS A 286 -27.29 -16.65 4.16
N TYR A 287 -26.36 -17.19 3.37
CA TYR A 287 -24.95 -17.29 3.76
C TYR A 287 -24.33 -15.91 4.04
N GLU A 288 -24.58 -14.95 3.15
CA GLU A 288 -24.09 -13.58 3.29
C GLU A 288 -24.74 -12.87 4.49
N GLU A 289 -26.06 -13.00 4.66
CA GLU A 289 -26.79 -12.47 5.82
C GLU A 289 -26.25 -13.03 7.14
N ALA A 290 -26.05 -14.35 7.22
CA ALA A 290 -25.48 -15.01 8.39
C ALA A 290 -24.05 -14.52 8.70
N SER A 291 -23.21 -14.39 7.67
CA SER A 291 -21.82 -13.93 7.82
C SER A 291 -21.77 -12.52 8.40
N LYS A 292 -22.59 -11.61 7.85
CA LYS A 292 -22.70 -10.23 8.34
C LYS A 292 -23.25 -10.19 9.75
N THR A 293 -24.30 -10.95 10.05
CA THR A 293 -24.95 -10.94 11.36
C THR A 293 -24.01 -11.44 12.45
N LEU A 294 -23.32 -12.57 12.23
CA LEU A 294 -22.36 -13.10 13.18
C LEU A 294 -21.16 -12.17 13.36
N PHE A 295 -20.63 -11.57 12.29
CA PHE A 295 -19.54 -10.61 12.41
C PHE A 295 -19.92 -9.37 13.24
N LYS A 296 -21.16 -8.86 13.09
CA LYS A 296 -21.67 -7.77 13.94
C LYS A 296 -21.64 -8.14 15.43
N ARG A 297 -22.00 -9.40 15.76
CA ARG A 297 -21.95 -9.90 17.15
C ARG A 297 -20.51 -10.00 17.65
N ILE A 298 -19.60 -10.54 16.84
CA ILE A 298 -18.17 -10.61 17.17
C ILE A 298 -17.64 -9.23 17.51
N VAL A 299 -17.88 -8.25 16.64
CA VAL A 299 -17.43 -6.87 16.85
C VAL A 299 -18.04 -6.26 18.12
N GLY A 300 -19.34 -6.46 18.35
CA GLY A 300 -20.03 -5.92 19.52
C GLY A 300 -19.54 -6.49 20.87
N GLU A 301 -19.05 -7.73 20.89
CA GLU A 301 -18.53 -8.34 22.12
C GLU A 301 -17.01 -8.17 22.29
N THR A 302 -16.26 -7.89 21.22
CA THR A 302 -14.79 -7.75 21.27
C THR A 302 -14.32 -6.31 21.38
N LEU A 303 -15.06 -5.34 20.85
CA LEU A 303 -14.63 -3.95 20.80
C LEU A 303 -15.33 -3.08 21.85
N GLU A 304 -14.58 -2.19 22.48
CA GLU A 304 -15.13 -1.12 23.32
C GLU A 304 -15.71 0.01 22.45
N LEU A 305 -16.96 -0.15 22.01
CA LEU A 305 -17.65 0.73 21.06
C LEU A 305 -17.74 2.20 21.51
N SER A 306 -17.71 2.46 22.82
CA SER A 306 -17.70 3.81 23.41
C SER A 306 -16.53 4.68 22.93
N ARG A 307 -15.42 4.07 22.50
CA ARG A 307 -14.25 4.77 21.95
C ARG A 307 -14.47 5.34 20.54
N PHE A 308 -15.57 4.99 19.85
CA PHE A 308 -15.78 5.25 18.42
C PHE A 308 -16.97 6.20 18.11
N THR A 309 -17.46 6.91 19.12
CA THR A 309 -18.74 7.65 19.13
C THR A 309 -18.90 8.79 18.12
N LYS A 310 -17.80 9.33 17.54
CA LYS A 310 -17.87 10.38 16.50
C LYS A 310 -17.82 9.86 15.05
N ASP A 311 -17.34 8.63 14.84
CA ASP A 311 -17.15 8.02 13.51
C ASP A 311 -18.10 6.85 13.23
N SER A 312 -19.07 6.61 14.14
CA SER A 312 -20.03 5.50 14.13
C SER A 312 -20.95 5.43 12.90
N LYS A 313 -20.97 6.46 12.04
CA LYS A 313 -21.69 6.42 10.75
C LYS A 313 -21.08 5.43 9.76
N PHE A 314 -19.79 5.07 9.89
CA PHE A 314 -19.12 4.15 8.97
C PHE A 314 -19.61 2.71 9.12
N PHE A 315 -19.95 2.33 10.34
CA PHE A 315 -20.53 1.04 10.64
C PHE A 315 -21.81 1.31 11.42
N GLU A 316 -22.93 1.52 10.72
CA GLU A 316 -24.26 1.72 11.33
C GLU A 316 -24.60 0.62 12.35
N PHE A 317 -23.95 -0.55 12.24
CA PHE A 317 -24.08 -1.67 13.16
C PHE A 317 -23.28 -1.57 14.48
N LEU A 318 -22.39 -0.59 14.65
CA LEU A 318 -21.64 -0.36 15.90
C LEU A 318 -22.47 0.38 16.97
N ASN A 319 -23.71 0.76 16.69
CA ASN A 319 -24.57 1.51 17.63
C ASN A 319 -25.34 0.62 18.62
N THR A 320 -24.99 -0.67 18.75
CA THR A 320 -25.79 -1.60 19.55
C THR A 320 -24.96 -2.35 20.59
N GLN A 321 -25.27 -2.02 21.85
CA GLN A 321 -25.10 -2.77 23.10
C GLN A 321 -23.86 -2.48 23.97
N GLU A 322 -24.11 -2.62 25.28
CA GLU A 322 -23.14 -2.53 26.37
C GLU A 322 -22.16 -3.70 26.33
N VAL A 323 -20.89 -3.34 26.42
CA VAL A 323 -19.74 -4.25 26.39
C VAL A 323 -19.68 -5.03 27.71
N LYS A 324 -19.55 -6.36 27.63
CA LYS A 324 -19.14 -7.17 28.77
C LYS A 324 -17.62 -7.31 28.77
N ARG A 325 -17.00 -6.94 29.89
CA ARG A 325 -15.57 -7.08 30.16
C ARG A 325 -15.17 -8.56 30.00
N SER A 326 -14.10 -8.83 29.24
CA SER A 326 -13.51 -10.17 29.16
C SER A 326 -13.00 -10.61 30.53
N GLU A 327 -13.27 -11.86 30.91
CA GLU A 327 -12.67 -12.48 32.09
C GLU A 327 -11.14 -12.50 31.96
N GLU A 328 -10.42 -12.15 33.03
CA GLU A 328 -8.97 -12.31 33.08
C GLU A 328 -8.61 -13.79 32.91
N ARG A 329 -8.04 -14.14 31.75
CA ARG A 329 -7.45 -15.47 31.54
C ARG A 329 -6.14 -15.56 32.30
N LYS A 330 -5.99 -16.61 33.11
CA LYS A 330 -4.69 -16.98 33.66
C LYS A 330 -3.83 -17.54 32.54
N LEU A 331 -2.99 -16.70 31.96
CA LEU A 331 -2.05 -17.08 30.91
C LEU A 331 -0.74 -17.57 31.54
N GLY A 332 -0.13 -18.57 30.91
CA GLY A 332 1.21 -19.05 31.26
C GLY A 332 2.31 -18.05 30.87
N SER A 333 3.56 -18.51 30.84
CA SER A 333 4.66 -17.70 30.31
C SER A 333 4.52 -17.51 28.78
N PRO A 334 4.78 -16.30 28.25
CA PRO A 334 4.73 -16.07 26.81
C PRO A 334 5.80 -16.89 26.10
N LYS A 335 5.45 -17.45 24.94
CA LYS A 335 6.35 -18.14 24.00
C LYS A 335 6.94 -17.17 22.97
N ALA A 336 6.24 -16.08 22.67
CA ALA A 336 6.74 -15.00 21.84
C ALA A 336 6.11 -13.65 22.21
N TYR A 337 6.87 -12.60 21.91
CA TYR A 337 6.49 -11.20 21.99
C TYR A 337 6.15 -10.67 20.60
N LEU A 338 5.33 -9.63 20.55
CA LEU A 338 5.19 -8.77 19.38
C LEU A 338 5.93 -7.46 19.64
N VAL A 339 6.90 -7.18 18.79
CA VAL A 339 7.68 -5.94 18.78
C VAL A 339 7.07 -5.02 17.74
N TYR A 340 6.48 -3.93 18.21
CA TYR A 340 5.95 -2.86 17.38
C TYR A 340 7.00 -1.76 17.26
N ILE A 341 7.40 -1.43 16.04
CA ILE A 341 8.44 -0.44 15.74
C ILE A 341 7.80 0.65 14.89
N ASP A 342 7.94 1.91 15.28
CA ASP A 342 7.33 3.05 14.61
C ASP A 342 8.36 4.15 14.34
N PHE A 343 8.25 4.78 13.17
CA PHE A 343 9.07 5.92 12.78
C PHE A 343 8.37 7.21 13.20
N PRO A 344 8.91 7.97 14.17
CA PRO A 344 8.26 9.20 14.59
C PRO A 344 8.41 10.30 13.54
N GLY A 345 7.30 10.96 13.19
CA GLY A 345 7.32 12.17 12.36
C GLY A 345 7.75 11.95 10.91
N ILE A 346 7.35 10.83 10.29
CA ILE A 346 7.65 10.45 8.89
C ILE A 346 7.59 11.64 7.93
N GLN A 347 6.47 12.35 7.90
CA GLN A 347 6.27 13.46 6.97
C GLN A 347 7.30 14.58 7.18
N LYS A 348 7.60 14.93 8.44
CA LYS A 348 8.61 15.95 8.77
C LYS A 348 10.01 15.52 8.35
N PHE A 349 10.33 14.23 8.49
CA PHE A 349 11.62 13.69 8.06
C PHE A 349 11.76 13.75 6.53
N ILE A 350 10.79 13.22 5.79
CA ILE A 350 10.80 13.20 4.32
C ILE A 350 10.83 14.64 3.77
N THR A 351 10.03 15.55 4.31
CA THR A 351 10.01 16.96 3.87
C THR A 351 11.18 17.78 4.41
N SER A 352 12.15 17.19 5.11
CA SER A 352 13.38 17.91 5.48
C SER A 352 14.39 18.06 4.33
N PHE A 353 14.12 17.40 3.20
CA PHE A 353 14.96 17.42 1.99
C PHE A 353 14.27 18.20 0.85
N PRO A 354 14.89 19.27 0.28
CA PRO A 354 14.24 20.14 -0.71
C PRO A 354 14.32 19.62 -2.15
N ASN A 355 15.19 18.65 -2.43
CA ASN A 355 15.33 18.03 -3.75
C ASN A 355 14.55 16.71 -3.79
N LEU A 356 13.84 16.46 -4.89
CA LEU A 356 13.01 15.27 -5.07
C LEU A 356 13.81 13.95 -4.99
N ARG A 357 15.06 13.92 -5.49
CA ARG A 357 15.92 12.73 -5.42
C ARG A 357 16.13 12.28 -3.97
N ASP A 358 16.51 13.24 -3.13
CA ASP A 358 16.83 13.00 -1.72
C ASP A 358 15.54 12.71 -0.92
N MET A 359 14.48 13.50 -1.15
CA MET A 359 13.15 13.26 -0.57
C MET A 359 12.65 11.85 -0.90
N SER A 360 12.87 11.38 -2.12
CA SER A 360 12.49 10.03 -2.51
C SER A 360 13.27 8.95 -1.79
N PHE A 361 14.58 9.10 -1.63
CA PHE A 361 15.34 8.09 -0.89
C PHE A 361 14.96 8.10 0.59
N ALA A 362 14.75 9.28 1.18
CA ALA A 362 14.26 9.42 2.55
C ALA A 362 12.94 8.66 2.78
N SER A 363 12.02 8.68 1.81
CA SER A 363 10.79 7.88 1.90
C SER A 363 11.05 6.37 1.93
N THR A 364 11.96 5.85 1.09
CA THR A 364 12.35 4.42 1.12
C THR A 364 13.07 4.05 2.42
N LEU A 365 13.86 4.98 2.96
CA LEU A 365 14.63 4.77 4.17
C LEU A 365 13.75 4.55 5.40
N VAL A 366 12.58 5.19 5.46
CA VAL A 366 11.61 5.02 6.57
C VAL A 366 11.21 3.54 6.73
N ASP A 367 10.66 2.92 5.67
CA ASP A 367 10.25 1.51 5.72
C ASP A 367 11.45 0.57 5.87
N PHE A 368 12.60 0.92 5.29
CA PHE A 368 13.83 0.15 5.47
C PHE A 368 14.24 0.09 6.95
N LEU A 369 14.21 1.23 7.66
CA LEU A 369 14.63 1.29 9.06
C LEU A 369 13.66 0.57 10.00
N THR A 370 12.36 0.80 9.85
CA THR A 370 11.35 0.23 10.76
C THR A 370 11.17 -1.26 10.57
N SER A 371 11.47 -1.79 9.39
CA SER A 371 11.12 -3.15 9.03
C SER A 371 12.36 -3.98 8.74
N VAL A 372 13.12 -3.61 7.71
CA VAL A 372 14.23 -4.45 7.22
C VAL A 372 15.42 -4.41 8.17
N TYR A 373 15.88 -3.21 8.49
CA TYR A 373 17.02 -3.00 9.36
C TYR A 373 16.70 -3.48 10.78
N ALA A 374 15.52 -3.15 11.29
CA ALA A 374 15.05 -3.66 12.57
C ALA A 374 15.03 -5.19 12.62
N PHE A 375 14.53 -5.85 11.57
CA PHE A 375 14.56 -7.31 11.48
C PHE A 375 15.99 -7.85 11.49
N ILE A 376 16.91 -7.24 10.72
CA ILE A 376 18.32 -7.62 10.67
C ILE A 376 18.98 -7.53 12.06
N LEU A 377 18.69 -6.48 12.83
CA LEU A 377 19.25 -6.31 14.18
C LEU A 377 18.83 -7.46 15.11
N ILE A 378 17.53 -7.76 15.15
CA ILE A 378 16.98 -8.82 16.01
C ILE A 378 17.49 -10.19 15.53
N ASP A 379 17.48 -10.45 14.22
CA ASP A 379 17.92 -11.73 13.64
C ASP A 379 19.42 -11.98 13.83
N THR A 380 20.23 -10.93 13.80
CA THR A 380 21.67 -11.01 14.10
C THR A 380 21.89 -11.33 15.58
N GLU A 381 21.11 -10.72 16.48
CA GLU A 381 21.20 -11.01 17.92
C GLU A 381 20.79 -12.45 18.24
N PHE A 382 19.71 -12.96 17.63
CA PHE A 382 19.33 -14.38 17.74
C PHE A 382 20.50 -15.29 17.39
N LYS A 383 21.13 -15.02 16.25
CA LYS A 383 22.27 -15.80 15.78
C LYS A 383 23.48 -15.69 16.71
N ASN A 384 23.78 -14.52 17.26
CA ASN A 384 24.88 -14.32 18.21
C ASN A 384 24.69 -15.12 19.50
N LEU A 385 23.44 -15.33 19.92
CA LEU A 385 23.07 -16.19 21.05
C LEU A 385 23.09 -17.69 20.70
N GLY A 386 23.52 -18.06 19.49
CA GLY A 386 23.52 -19.45 19.01
C GLY A 386 22.12 -19.99 18.73
N LYS A 387 21.13 -19.11 18.58
CA LYS A 387 19.74 -19.47 18.26
C LYS A 387 19.55 -19.57 16.75
N SER A 388 18.42 -20.14 16.36
CA SER A 388 17.93 -20.18 14.99
C SER A 388 17.59 -18.79 14.48
N ARG A 389 17.62 -18.64 13.15
CA ARG A 389 17.21 -17.41 12.47
C ARG A 389 15.72 -17.16 12.64
N ILE A 390 15.33 -15.89 12.66
CA ILE A 390 13.95 -15.46 12.70
C ILE A 390 13.28 -15.77 11.35
N PRO A 391 12.12 -16.42 11.31
CA PRO A 391 11.45 -16.74 10.05
C PRO A 391 10.97 -15.47 9.36
N ALA A 392 10.97 -15.44 8.02
CA ALA A 392 10.45 -14.29 7.29
C ALA A 392 8.97 -13.99 7.61
N GLU A 393 8.18 -14.99 7.99
CA GLU A 393 6.79 -14.87 8.46
C GLU A 393 6.63 -13.99 9.70
N ALA A 394 7.66 -13.89 10.55
CA ALA A 394 7.63 -13.11 11.78
C ALA A 394 7.44 -11.61 11.54
N LEU A 395 7.83 -11.09 10.38
CA LEU A 395 7.47 -9.73 9.97
C LEU A 395 6.02 -9.72 9.49
N LEU A 396 5.05 -9.57 10.40
CA LEU A 396 3.62 -9.67 10.11
C LEU A 396 3.15 -8.56 9.16
N SER A 397 3.60 -7.34 9.40
CA SER A 397 3.37 -6.14 8.58
C SER A 397 4.57 -5.20 8.74
N GLY A 398 4.90 -4.41 7.73
CA GLY A 398 6.14 -3.61 7.74
C GLY A 398 6.15 -2.36 6.86
N TYR A 399 5.01 -1.83 6.43
CA TYR A 399 4.92 -0.66 5.54
C TYR A 399 4.19 0.50 6.21
N GLY A 400 4.43 1.70 5.70
CA GLY A 400 3.85 2.93 6.25
C GLY A 400 4.61 3.42 7.48
N GLY A 401 5.92 3.16 7.53
CA GLY A 401 6.81 3.57 8.62
C GLY A 401 6.51 2.96 9.98
N HIS A 402 5.91 1.78 10.00
CA HIS A 402 5.84 0.94 11.19
C HIS A 402 5.94 -0.54 10.83
N SER A 403 6.27 -1.37 11.82
CA SER A 403 6.30 -2.82 11.66
C SER A 403 5.83 -3.57 12.90
N TYR A 404 5.40 -4.80 12.66
CA TYR A 404 5.04 -5.78 13.67
C TYR A 404 5.93 -7.02 13.48
N ILE A 405 6.90 -7.20 14.37
CA ILE A 405 7.86 -8.32 14.32
C ILE A 405 7.62 -9.25 15.50
N VAL A 406 7.37 -10.53 15.22
CA VAL A 406 7.23 -11.54 16.26
C VAL A 406 8.59 -12.08 16.65
N VAL A 407 8.87 -12.04 17.95
CA VAL A 407 10.17 -12.43 18.51
C VAL A 407 9.95 -13.46 19.61
N ARG A 408 10.60 -14.62 19.52
CA ARG A 408 10.49 -15.66 20.56
C ARG A 408 10.97 -15.14 21.91
N SER A 409 10.38 -15.69 22.98
CA SER A 409 10.65 -15.23 24.35
C SER A 409 12.00 -15.66 24.92
N ASP A 410 12.77 -16.45 24.17
CA ASP A 410 14.17 -16.77 24.48
C ASP A 410 15.12 -15.60 24.24
N LEU A 411 14.67 -14.51 23.62
CA LEU A 411 15.32 -13.19 23.67
C LEU A 411 14.53 -12.25 24.59
N GLY A 412 15.15 -11.79 25.68
CA GLY A 412 14.49 -10.97 26.69
C GLY A 412 14.07 -9.58 26.17
N LYS A 413 12.94 -9.06 26.65
CA LYS A 413 12.40 -7.74 26.23
C LYS A 413 13.42 -6.61 26.37
N ASP A 414 14.20 -6.58 27.44
CA ASP A 414 15.22 -5.55 27.67
C ASP A 414 16.38 -5.65 26.68
N GLN A 415 16.74 -6.87 26.25
CA GLN A 415 17.75 -7.06 25.22
C GLN A 415 17.24 -6.50 23.88
N ILE A 416 15.98 -6.81 23.53
CA ILE A 416 15.34 -6.27 22.33
C ILE A 416 15.35 -4.74 22.35
N LYS A 417 14.95 -4.10 23.47
CA LYS A 417 14.95 -2.62 23.56
C LYS A 417 16.34 -2.02 23.36
N LYS A 418 17.37 -2.62 23.95
CA LYS A 418 18.76 -2.18 23.81
C LYS A 418 19.28 -2.24 22.37
N LEU A 419 18.78 -3.16 21.55
CA LEU A 419 19.16 -3.24 20.14
C LEU A 419 18.81 -1.97 19.37
N PHE A 420 17.93 -1.10 19.87
CA PHE A 420 17.50 0.13 19.21
C PHE A 420 18.03 1.41 19.88
N GLU A 421 18.84 1.27 20.93
CA GLU A 421 19.51 2.39 21.60
C GLU A 421 20.75 2.81 20.78
N ASN A 422 20.68 3.95 20.07
CA ASN A 422 21.79 4.61 19.32
C ASN A 422 22.19 4.00 17.96
N VAL A 423 21.29 3.31 17.27
CA VAL A 423 21.68 2.62 16.02
C VAL A 423 21.72 3.55 14.79
N ILE A 424 21.05 4.69 14.86
CA ILE A 424 20.73 5.51 13.67
C ILE A 424 21.22 6.97 13.85
N GLU A 425 22.39 7.13 14.46
CA GLU A 425 23.01 8.44 14.75
C GLU A 425 23.15 9.36 13.51
N PRO A 426 23.62 8.91 12.32
CA PRO A 426 23.90 9.81 11.19
C PRO A 426 22.69 10.56 10.63
N ILE A 427 21.47 10.07 10.87
CA ILE A 427 20.24 10.72 10.42
C ILE A 427 19.42 11.33 11.55
N ASP A 428 19.89 11.21 12.80
CA ASP A 428 19.28 11.82 13.99
C ASP A 428 17.81 11.39 14.17
N VAL A 429 17.59 10.07 14.12
CA VAL A 429 16.27 9.44 14.30
C VAL A 429 16.35 8.40 15.40
N LYS A 430 15.38 8.42 16.31
CA LYS A 430 15.15 7.36 17.29
C LYS A 430 13.83 6.66 16.98
N LEU A 431 13.88 5.34 16.77
CA LEU A 431 12.66 4.55 16.56
C LEU A 431 11.90 4.38 17.88
N ASP A 432 10.58 4.41 17.81
CA ASP A 432 9.69 4.09 18.94
C ASP A 432 9.44 2.58 18.95
N VAL A 433 9.90 1.89 20.00
CA VAL A 433 9.87 0.43 20.10
C VAL A 433 9.05 0.00 21.30
N LYS A 434 7.94 -0.69 21.03
CA LYS A 434 7.02 -1.23 22.04
C LYS A 434 7.01 -2.74 21.95
N ILE A 435 6.93 -3.40 23.11
CA ILE A 435 6.99 -4.86 23.19
C ILE A 435 5.81 -5.34 24.03
N VAL A 436 4.99 -6.21 23.45
CA VAL A 436 3.83 -6.82 24.13
C VAL A 436 3.94 -8.34 24.08
N ASP A 437 3.34 -9.00 25.07
CA ASP A 437 3.19 -10.46 25.01
C ASP A 437 2.16 -10.82 23.94
N PHE A 438 2.43 -11.84 23.13
CA PHE A 438 1.62 -12.14 21.95
C PHE A 438 1.18 -13.60 21.86
N ILE A 439 2.13 -14.54 21.90
CA ILE A 439 1.87 -15.97 21.75
C ILE A 439 2.11 -16.68 23.08
N TYR A 440 1.14 -17.49 23.48
CA TYR A 440 1.19 -18.42 24.62
C TYR A 440 0.99 -19.85 24.10
N GLU A 441 1.05 -20.83 25.00
CA GLU A 441 0.94 -22.25 24.66
C GLU A 441 -0.43 -22.64 24.08
N ASP A 442 -1.49 -22.00 24.56
CA ASP A 442 -2.89 -22.29 24.21
C ASP A 442 -3.66 -21.05 23.71
N TYR A 443 -2.97 -19.91 23.56
CA TYR A 443 -3.60 -18.65 23.17
C TYR A 443 -2.69 -17.74 22.35
N VAL A 444 -3.27 -17.10 21.35
CA VAL A 444 -2.67 -15.97 20.62
C VAL A 444 -3.54 -14.76 20.88
N LYS A 445 -2.95 -13.65 21.35
CA LYS A 445 -3.72 -12.44 21.62
C LYS A 445 -4.36 -11.90 20.34
N ASN A 446 -5.58 -11.40 20.48
CA ASN A 446 -6.29 -10.72 19.43
C ASN A 446 -5.71 -9.33 19.16
N PHE A 447 -6.06 -8.75 18.01
CA PHE A 447 -5.53 -7.44 17.61
C PHE A 447 -5.96 -6.33 18.56
N ASN A 448 -7.22 -6.30 18.98
CA ASN A 448 -7.76 -5.33 19.93
C ASN A 448 -7.03 -5.36 21.30
N GLU A 449 -6.67 -6.54 21.80
CA GLU A 449 -5.94 -6.70 23.07
C GLU A 449 -4.52 -6.13 22.94
N VAL A 450 -3.80 -6.52 21.89
CA VAL A 450 -2.46 -5.99 21.62
C VAL A 450 -2.49 -4.48 21.37
N TRP A 451 -3.44 -4.00 20.58
CA TRP A 451 -3.58 -2.57 20.30
C TRP A 451 -3.86 -1.77 21.57
N ALA A 452 -4.64 -2.31 22.51
CA ALA A 452 -4.87 -1.66 23.80
C ALA A 452 -3.57 -1.52 24.63
N GLU A 453 -2.73 -2.55 24.63
CA GLU A 453 -1.42 -2.53 25.31
C GLU A 453 -0.38 -1.64 24.60
N ILE A 454 -0.36 -1.61 23.27
CA ILE A 454 0.49 -0.69 22.49
C ILE A 454 0.02 0.75 22.74
N SER A 455 -1.29 0.98 22.75
CA SER A 455 -1.89 2.30 22.96
C SER A 455 -1.62 2.85 24.36
N SER A 456 -1.60 2.00 25.40
CA SER A 456 -1.27 2.45 26.76
C SER A 456 0.18 2.90 26.91
N GLN A 457 1.08 2.41 26.04
CA GLN A 457 2.49 2.82 25.95
C GLN A 457 2.71 4.04 25.03
N GLN A 458 1.68 4.54 24.33
CA GLN A 458 1.85 5.62 23.34
C GLN A 458 2.26 6.98 23.94
N TYR A 459 2.14 7.21 25.25
CA TYR A 459 2.61 8.48 25.83
C TYR A 459 4.12 8.69 25.59
N GLU A 460 4.87 7.59 25.47
CA GLU A 460 6.32 7.60 25.22
C GLU A 460 6.68 8.23 23.87
N LYS A 461 5.78 8.19 22.86
CA LYS A 461 5.99 8.86 21.57
C LYS A 461 5.98 10.39 21.67
N TYR A 462 5.38 10.94 22.72
CA TYR A 462 5.42 12.38 23.02
C TYR A 462 6.58 12.75 23.94
N LEU A 463 7.25 11.76 24.53
CA LEU A 463 8.51 11.93 25.27
C LEU A 463 9.73 11.91 24.34
N ILE A 464 9.51 11.82 23.02
CA ILE A 464 10.57 11.91 22.03
C ILE A 464 11.19 13.30 22.13
N ASN A 465 12.45 13.29 22.51
CA ASN A 465 13.25 14.48 22.62
C ASN A 465 13.59 14.99 21.21
N PHE A 466 12.71 15.82 20.64
CA PHE A 466 13.08 16.72 19.54
C PHE A 466 13.84 17.92 20.11
N ASP A 467 14.84 17.67 20.97
CA ASP A 467 15.80 18.70 21.32
C ASP A 467 16.48 19.07 20.00
N GLU A 468 15.95 20.10 19.34
CA GLU A 468 16.71 20.88 18.39
C GLU A 468 17.86 21.44 19.20
N GLN A 469 18.98 20.71 19.20
CA GLN A 469 20.23 21.29 19.66
C GLN A 469 20.36 22.62 18.91
N ILE A 470 20.59 23.72 19.64
CA ILE A 470 20.91 24.99 19.00
C ILE A 470 22.22 24.74 18.26
N TYR A 471 22.12 24.39 16.98
CA TYR A 471 23.26 23.82 16.27
C TYR A 471 24.36 24.85 16.04
N SER A 472 24.06 26.16 16.06
CA SER A 472 25.01 27.20 16.44
C SER A 472 24.45 28.63 16.47
N LEU A 473 25.17 29.51 17.17
CA LEU A 473 24.94 30.95 17.37
C LEU A 473 25.31 31.83 16.14
N GLY A 474 25.29 31.26 14.92
CA GLY A 474 25.49 32.03 13.68
C GLY A 474 26.93 32.24 13.20
N LEU A 475 27.91 31.50 13.71
CA LEU A 475 29.33 31.56 13.29
C LEU A 475 29.73 30.47 12.27
N HIS A 476 28.77 29.65 11.83
CA HIS A 476 29.00 28.49 10.98
C HIS A 476 28.33 28.69 9.62
N GLU A 477 28.87 28.03 8.60
CA GLU A 477 28.19 27.92 7.32
C GLU A 477 27.03 26.92 7.44
N VAL A 478 25.85 27.32 6.97
CA VAL A 478 24.63 26.51 7.09
C VAL A 478 24.53 25.55 5.91
N CYS A 479 24.03 24.34 6.15
CA CYS A 479 23.77 23.32 5.13
C CYS A 479 22.89 23.89 4.00
N THR A 480 23.35 23.80 2.76
CA THR A 480 22.65 24.31 1.57
C THR A 480 21.36 23.55 1.28
N SER A 481 21.27 22.28 1.72
CA SER A 481 20.09 21.44 1.53
C SER A 481 18.99 21.74 2.57
N CYS A 482 19.24 21.53 3.87
CA CYS A 482 18.17 21.73 4.85
C CYS A 482 18.01 23.18 5.33
N GLY A 483 19.02 24.04 5.13
CA GLY A 483 18.98 25.45 5.56
C GLY A 483 18.95 25.67 7.07
N ILE A 484 19.14 24.62 7.88
CA ILE A 484 18.98 24.65 9.35
C ILE A 484 20.25 24.24 10.08
N ARG A 485 20.90 23.14 9.68
CA ARG A 485 22.02 22.53 10.40
C ARG A 485 23.38 23.02 9.89
N PRO A 486 24.44 22.99 10.71
CA PRO A 486 25.79 23.32 10.28
C PRO A 486 26.27 22.38 9.19
N ALA A 487 26.86 22.96 8.15
CA ALA A 487 27.58 22.21 7.15
C ALA A 487 28.87 21.66 7.76
N ILE A 488 29.16 20.38 7.50
CA ILE A 488 30.37 19.71 7.98
C ILE A 488 31.31 19.31 6.84
N ASP A 489 30.77 19.17 5.61
CA ASP A 489 31.54 18.72 4.46
C ASP A 489 30.84 19.08 3.14
N ARG A 490 31.55 18.91 2.02
CA ARG A 490 31.01 19.04 0.67
C ARG A 490 30.60 17.68 0.10
N SER A 491 29.54 17.69 -0.70
CA SER A 491 29.12 16.57 -1.54
C SER A 491 28.52 17.14 -2.82
N GLU A 492 29.02 16.70 -3.99
CA GLU A 492 28.76 17.39 -5.26
C GLU A 492 29.18 18.86 -5.11
N ASP A 493 28.32 19.82 -5.48
CA ASP A 493 28.59 21.27 -5.33
C ASP A 493 28.02 21.87 -4.03
N ASP A 494 27.37 21.04 -3.20
CA ASP A 494 26.66 21.47 -2.00
C ASP A 494 27.50 21.32 -0.71
N LEU A 495 27.36 22.27 0.20
CA LEU A 495 27.87 22.18 1.57
C LEU A 495 26.79 21.62 2.48
N LEU A 496 27.00 20.42 3.00
CA LEU A 496 25.96 19.62 3.64
C LEU A 496 26.27 19.34 5.12
N CYS A 497 25.21 19.26 5.93
CA CYS A 497 25.28 18.66 7.26
C CYS A 497 25.36 17.13 7.14
N GLU A 498 25.72 16.45 8.24
CA GLU A 498 25.89 14.98 8.28
C GLU A 498 24.68 14.23 7.71
N ARG A 499 23.48 14.55 8.20
CA ARG A 499 22.23 13.93 7.75
C ARG A 499 21.97 14.14 6.25
N CYS A 500 22.11 15.37 5.77
CA CYS A 500 21.88 15.67 4.35
C CYS A 500 22.92 15.00 3.46
N LYS A 501 24.19 14.95 3.88
CA LYS A 501 25.26 14.25 3.18
C LYS A 501 24.98 12.75 3.10
N PHE A 502 24.59 12.13 4.23
CA PHE A 502 24.25 10.72 4.30
C PHE A 502 23.15 10.34 3.29
N VAL A 503 22.04 11.09 3.32
CA VAL A 503 20.92 10.87 2.40
C VAL A 503 21.32 11.15 0.96
N ARG A 504 22.09 12.21 0.70
CA ARG A 504 22.57 12.60 -0.62
C ARG A 504 23.46 11.53 -1.27
N GLU A 505 24.37 10.94 -0.51
CA GLU A 505 25.28 9.91 -1.04
C GLU A 505 24.52 8.63 -1.39
N LEU A 506 23.61 8.19 -0.52
CA LEU A 506 22.84 6.98 -0.76
C LEU A 506 21.74 7.15 -1.82
N SER A 507 21.23 8.38 -2.01
CA SER A 507 20.19 8.68 -3.03
C SER A 507 20.71 8.60 -4.47
N LYS A 508 22.03 8.61 -4.69
CA LYS A 508 22.64 8.49 -6.03
C LYS A 508 22.28 7.21 -6.78
N GLN A 509 21.85 6.17 -6.06
CA GLN A 509 21.52 4.86 -6.61
C GLN A 509 20.12 4.37 -6.22
N ARG A 510 19.41 5.11 -5.35
CA ARG A 510 18.16 4.66 -4.70
C ARG A 510 17.01 5.63 -4.95
N GLY A 511 15.80 5.26 -4.53
CA GLY A 511 14.61 6.09 -4.68
C GLY A 511 14.33 6.44 -6.15
N PHE A 512 14.28 7.72 -6.47
CA PHE A 512 14.03 8.21 -7.84
C PHE A 512 14.98 7.60 -8.87
N VAL A 513 16.28 7.47 -8.54
CA VAL A 513 17.27 6.95 -9.49
C VAL A 513 17.00 5.48 -9.81
N ALA A 514 16.72 4.66 -8.80
CA ALA A 514 16.38 3.24 -8.99
C ALA A 514 15.13 3.08 -9.88
N ARG A 515 14.11 3.92 -9.68
CA ARG A 515 12.88 3.89 -10.49
C ARG A 515 13.10 4.27 -11.95
N VAL A 516 13.95 5.25 -12.22
CA VAL A 516 14.29 5.65 -13.59
C VAL A 516 15.10 4.55 -14.28
N ASN A 517 15.98 3.87 -13.53
CA ASN A 517 16.88 2.84 -14.06
C ASN A 517 16.20 1.48 -14.32
N ALA A 518 14.99 1.27 -13.80
CA ALA A 518 14.24 0.04 -13.98
C ALA A 518 13.61 -0.06 -15.38
N ASN A 519 13.61 -1.28 -15.93
CA ASN A 519 12.93 -1.64 -17.17
C ASN A 519 11.58 -2.28 -16.85
N TYR A 520 10.49 -1.56 -17.07
CA TYR A 520 9.14 -2.02 -16.72
C TYR A 520 8.51 -2.82 -17.86
N LEU A 521 7.65 -3.78 -17.49
CA LEU A 521 6.82 -4.52 -18.42
C LEU A 521 5.34 -4.36 -18.04
N LEU A 522 4.66 -3.48 -18.76
CA LEU A 522 3.27 -3.10 -18.50
C LEU A 522 2.32 -3.80 -19.48
N ASP A 523 1.69 -4.90 -19.07
CA ASP A 523 0.83 -5.73 -19.93
C ASP A 523 1.48 -6.04 -21.29
N GLY A 524 2.72 -6.53 -21.25
CA GLY A 524 3.52 -6.82 -22.45
C GLY A 524 4.17 -5.59 -23.12
N THR A 525 3.90 -4.38 -22.64
CA THR A 525 4.47 -3.14 -23.17
C THR A 525 5.76 -2.78 -22.42
N PRO A 526 6.94 -2.83 -23.06
CA PRO A 526 8.17 -2.41 -22.42
C PRO A 526 8.22 -0.88 -22.29
N VAL A 527 8.55 -0.41 -21.08
CA VAL A 527 8.71 1.01 -20.75
C VAL A 527 10.05 1.20 -20.03
N ARG A 528 10.89 2.09 -20.56
CA ARG A 528 12.28 2.29 -20.13
C ARG A 528 12.54 3.76 -19.81
N PRO A 529 12.27 4.23 -18.58
CA PRO A 529 12.36 5.65 -18.26
C PRO A 529 13.76 6.24 -18.46
N LEU A 530 14.82 5.46 -18.22
CA LEU A 530 16.21 5.89 -18.42
C LEU A 530 16.47 6.37 -19.85
N GLU A 531 15.92 5.68 -20.87
CA GLU A 531 16.09 6.07 -22.27
C GLU A 531 15.49 7.47 -22.53
N TYR A 532 14.31 7.75 -21.96
CA TYR A 532 13.69 9.08 -22.06
C TYR A 532 14.43 10.14 -21.24
N ALA A 533 14.85 9.81 -20.02
CA ALA A 533 15.57 10.71 -19.14
C ALA A 533 16.90 11.16 -19.76
N GLN A 534 17.71 10.21 -20.25
CA GLN A 534 18.98 10.51 -20.90
C GLN A 534 18.79 11.23 -22.23
N LYS A 535 17.79 10.84 -23.04
CA LYS A 535 17.49 11.51 -24.31
C LYS A 535 17.19 13.01 -24.14
N TYR A 536 16.46 13.38 -23.09
CA TYR A 536 15.99 14.76 -22.91
C TYR A 536 16.86 15.61 -21.98
N LEU A 537 17.48 15.01 -20.96
CA LEU A 537 18.20 15.74 -19.90
C LEU A 537 19.67 15.33 -19.77
N GLY A 538 20.13 14.30 -20.50
CA GLY A 538 21.49 13.80 -20.40
C GLY A 538 21.80 13.20 -19.02
N GLU A 539 23.04 13.37 -18.56
CA GLU A 539 23.50 12.87 -17.25
C GLU A 539 22.94 13.67 -16.06
N ASP A 540 22.40 14.87 -16.29
CA ASP A 540 21.82 15.73 -15.26
C ASP A 540 20.43 15.27 -14.78
N TYR A 541 19.84 14.23 -15.38
CA TYR A 541 18.48 13.81 -15.04
C TYR A 541 18.25 13.54 -13.53
N PRO A 542 19.21 13.04 -12.72
CA PRO A 542 18.99 12.81 -11.29
C PRO A 542 18.78 14.10 -10.51
N VAL A 543 19.46 15.18 -10.90
CA VAL A 543 19.34 16.50 -10.26
C VAL A 543 18.16 17.30 -10.82
N LYS A 544 17.73 17.00 -12.06
CA LYS A 544 16.58 17.60 -12.77
C LYS A 544 15.33 16.71 -12.74
N ALA A 545 15.11 16.06 -11.60
CA ALA A 545 14.03 15.08 -11.45
C ALA A 545 12.63 15.69 -11.67
N MET A 546 12.40 16.92 -11.19
CA MET A 546 11.13 17.63 -11.35
C MET A 546 10.86 18.02 -12.81
N GLU A 547 11.88 18.48 -13.53
CA GLU A 547 11.83 18.82 -14.95
C GLU A 547 11.54 17.58 -15.81
N PHE A 548 12.18 16.46 -15.47
CA PHE A 548 11.89 15.19 -16.11
C PHE A 548 10.43 14.81 -15.93
N ILE A 549 9.89 14.85 -14.71
CA ILE A 549 8.50 14.46 -14.46
C ILE A 549 7.52 15.45 -15.11
N ALA A 550 7.83 16.75 -15.12
CA ALA A 550 6.99 17.78 -15.73
C ALA A 550 6.78 17.62 -17.25
N GLY A 551 7.64 16.85 -17.92
CA GLY A 551 7.54 16.65 -19.37
C GLY A 551 8.58 17.41 -20.19
N TYR A 552 9.67 17.89 -19.58
CA TYR A 552 10.69 18.65 -20.32
C TYR A 552 11.37 17.73 -21.33
N LYS A 553 11.45 18.21 -22.56
CA LYS A 553 12.19 17.66 -23.69
C LYS A 553 13.36 18.57 -24.07
N LYS A 554 13.32 19.85 -23.68
CA LYS A 554 14.36 20.87 -23.88
C LYS A 554 14.48 21.77 -22.65
N LYS A 555 15.59 22.52 -22.54
CA LYS A 555 15.84 23.43 -21.40
C LYS A 555 14.86 24.61 -21.36
N GLU A 556 14.31 25.01 -22.51
CA GLU A 556 13.40 26.17 -22.62
C GLU A 556 11.93 25.81 -22.40
N ASP A 557 11.61 24.54 -22.12
CA ASP A 557 10.25 24.12 -21.83
C ASP A 557 9.74 24.78 -20.55
N ASN A 558 8.44 25.08 -20.52
CA ASN A 558 7.77 25.83 -19.45
C ASN A 558 6.63 25.03 -18.80
N LYS A 559 6.70 23.70 -18.91
CA LYS A 559 5.69 22.77 -18.40
C LYS A 559 5.69 22.71 -16.88
N TYR A 560 4.59 22.23 -16.32
CA TYR A 560 4.36 22.16 -14.89
C TYR A 560 4.28 20.70 -14.45
N VAL A 561 4.67 20.47 -13.20
CA VAL A 561 4.54 19.17 -12.53
C VAL A 561 3.30 19.20 -11.64
N ALA A 562 2.54 18.11 -11.66
CA ALA A 562 1.47 17.88 -10.71
C ALA A 562 1.99 17.09 -9.52
N LEU A 563 1.56 17.47 -8.32
CA LEU A 563 1.66 16.63 -7.13
C LEU A 563 0.25 16.09 -6.85
N ILE A 564 0.13 14.78 -6.76
CA ILE A 564 -1.09 14.05 -6.47
C ILE A 564 -0.86 13.37 -5.12
N LYS A 565 -1.58 13.80 -4.09
CA LYS A 565 -1.59 13.15 -2.77
C LYS A 565 -2.96 12.55 -2.52
N ALA A 566 -3.01 11.35 -1.97
CA ALA A 566 -4.25 10.75 -1.51
C ALA A 566 -4.07 10.05 -0.16
N ASP A 567 -5.16 9.97 0.59
CA ASP A 567 -5.22 9.33 1.90
C ASP A 567 -6.55 8.58 2.06
N GLY A 568 -6.50 7.39 2.63
CA GLY A 568 -7.65 6.53 2.85
C GLY A 568 -8.61 7.13 3.88
N ASN A 569 -9.88 7.30 3.52
CA ASN A 569 -10.88 7.83 4.43
C ASN A 569 -11.05 6.89 5.63
N ARG A 570 -10.78 7.41 6.83
CA ARG A 570 -10.96 6.69 8.11
C ARG A 570 -10.16 5.39 8.21
N ALA A 571 -9.04 5.26 7.49
CA ALA A 571 -8.21 4.06 7.51
C ALA A 571 -7.83 3.61 8.94
N GLY A 572 -7.45 4.55 9.82
CA GLY A 572 -7.17 4.25 11.22
C GLY A 572 -8.35 3.60 11.98
N VAL A 573 -9.60 4.06 11.75
CA VAL A 573 -10.80 3.45 12.34
C VAL A 573 -11.04 2.05 11.77
N ILE A 574 -10.82 1.88 10.47
CA ILE A 574 -10.96 0.59 9.80
C ILE A 574 -9.97 -0.42 10.39
N PHE A 575 -8.70 -0.06 10.60
CA PHE A 575 -7.73 -0.98 11.20
C PHE A 575 -7.97 -1.21 12.70
N MET A 576 -8.37 -0.19 13.47
CA MET A 576 -8.69 -0.34 14.90
C MET A 576 -9.89 -1.26 15.18
N THR A 577 -10.75 -1.49 14.18
CA THR A 577 -11.89 -2.41 14.28
C THR A 577 -11.57 -3.84 13.83
N SER A 578 -10.29 -4.16 13.63
CA SER A 578 -9.85 -5.53 13.42
C SER A 578 -10.00 -6.35 14.70
N VAL A 579 -10.61 -7.53 14.59
CA VAL A 579 -10.93 -8.37 15.75
C VAL A 579 -9.83 -9.38 16.05
N THR A 580 -9.14 -9.90 15.03
CA THR A 580 -7.99 -10.82 15.15
C THR A 580 -6.79 -10.24 14.41
N PHE A 581 -5.58 -10.76 14.66
CA PHE A 581 -4.40 -10.35 13.89
C PHE A 581 -4.49 -10.75 12.42
N SER A 582 -5.06 -11.92 12.12
CA SER A 582 -5.31 -12.36 10.74
C SER A 582 -6.25 -11.41 10.00
N ASP A 583 -7.29 -10.89 10.66
CA ASP A 583 -8.19 -9.87 10.10
C ASP A 583 -7.43 -8.55 9.83
N TYR A 584 -6.57 -8.11 10.76
CA TYR A 584 -5.70 -6.94 10.51
C TYR A 584 -4.79 -7.13 9.30
N ILE A 585 -4.08 -8.27 9.23
CA ILE A 585 -3.17 -8.60 8.12
C ILE A 585 -3.95 -8.62 6.81
N ASP A 586 -5.10 -9.27 6.76
CA ASP A 586 -5.96 -9.34 5.58
C ASP A 586 -6.39 -7.97 5.07
N ARG A 587 -6.88 -7.10 5.95
CA ARG A 587 -7.28 -5.72 5.57
C ARG A 587 -6.08 -4.95 5.04
N SER A 588 -4.95 -5.07 5.73
CA SER A 588 -3.72 -4.33 5.41
C SER A 588 -3.13 -4.78 4.07
N PHE A 589 -3.02 -6.09 3.86
CA PHE A 589 -2.48 -6.69 2.64
C PHE A 589 -3.40 -6.48 1.45
N ARG A 590 -4.73 -6.52 1.66
CA ARG A 590 -5.70 -6.20 0.61
C ARG A 590 -5.64 -4.74 0.19
N LEU A 591 -5.52 -3.82 1.15
CA LEU A 591 -5.39 -2.39 0.86
C LEU A 591 -4.13 -2.13 0.02
N ASP A 592 -2.97 -2.58 0.51
CA ASP A 592 -1.68 -2.36 -0.15
C ASP A 592 -1.60 -3.03 -1.53
N TYR A 593 -2.02 -4.30 -1.66
CA TYR A 593 -2.06 -4.98 -2.95
C TYR A 593 -3.06 -4.32 -3.91
N GLY A 594 -4.25 -3.97 -3.42
CA GLY A 594 -5.30 -3.40 -4.24
C GLY A 594 -4.92 -2.04 -4.83
N ILE A 595 -4.30 -1.14 -4.04
CA ILE A 595 -3.84 0.15 -4.56
C ILE A 595 -2.69 -0.01 -5.58
N LYS A 596 -1.74 -0.91 -5.33
CA LYS A 596 -0.65 -1.23 -6.27
C LYS A 596 -1.19 -1.83 -7.56
N LYS A 597 -2.16 -2.75 -7.48
CA LYS A 597 -2.86 -3.32 -8.64
C LYS A 597 -3.60 -2.24 -9.43
N SER A 598 -4.33 -1.36 -8.76
CA SER A 598 -5.04 -0.24 -9.40
C SER A 598 -4.10 0.72 -10.11
N PHE A 599 -2.92 0.98 -9.54
CA PHE A 599 -1.87 1.75 -10.20
C PHE A 599 -1.32 1.03 -11.42
N TYR A 600 -0.97 -0.25 -11.29
CA TYR A 600 -0.48 -1.08 -12.38
C TYR A 600 -1.45 -1.11 -13.58
N GLU A 601 -2.74 -1.32 -13.34
CA GLU A 601 -3.76 -1.32 -14.39
C GLU A 601 -3.88 0.04 -15.07
N THR A 602 -3.79 1.13 -14.29
CA THR A 602 -3.90 2.51 -14.81
C THR A 602 -2.70 2.93 -15.61
N ILE A 603 -1.50 2.63 -15.13
CA ILE A 603 -0.28 2.95 -15.85
C ILE A 603 -0.10 2.08 -17.09
N SER A 604 -0.56 0.83 -17.08
CA SER A 604 -0.53 -0.05 -18.25
C SER A 604 -1.44 0.45 -19.37
N GLU A 605 -2.63 0.94 -19.01
CA GLU A 605 -3.52 1.59 -19.96
C GLU A 605 -2.88 2.85 -20.59
N LEU A 606 -2.27 3.71 -19.76
CA LEU A 606 -1.52 4.87 -20.26
C LEU A 606 -0.35 4.46 -21.17
N ALA A 607 0.41 3.44 -20.80
CA ALA A 607 1.59 2.99 -21.54
C ALA A 607 1.28 2.42 -22.93
N ARG A 608 0.11 1.81 -23.11
CA ARG A 608 -0.38 1.35 -24.44
C ARG A 608 -0.54 2.51 -25.42
N VAL A 609 -0.88 3.69 -24.90
CA VAL A 609 -1.11 4.89 -25.71
C VAL A 609 0.14 5.77 -25.77
N ASN A 610 0.78 6.04 -24.62
CA ASN A 610 1.94 6.92 -24.51
C ASN A 610 2.98 6.43 -23.49
N LYS A 611 4.08 5.88 -24.01
CA LYS A 611 5.19 5.38 -23.19
C LYS A 611 6.01 6.48 -22.51
N ASP A 612 6.08 7.69 -23.09
CA ASP A 612 6.81 8.83 -22.52
C ASP A 612 6.10 9.32 -21.24
N LEU A 613 4.79 9.56 -21.33
CA LEU A 613 3.97 9.92 -20.16
C LEU A 613 4.00 8.83 -19.08
N ALA A 614 3.86 7.56 -19.46
CA ALA A 614 3.92 6.45 -18.51
C ALA A 614 5.29 6.38 -17.80
N SER A 615 6.39 6.59 -18.53
CA SER A 615 7.75 6.62 -17.97
C SER A 615 7.91 7.70 -16.89
N ARG A 616 7.35 8.88 -17.14
CA ARG A 616 7.44 10.03 -16.21
C ARG A 616 6.61 9.79 -14.95
N VAL A 617 5.41 9.22 -15.08
CA VAL A 617 4.57 8.84 -13.94
C VAL A 617 5.23 7.76 -13.09
N LEU A 618 5.77 6.69 -13.70
CA LEU A 618 6.50 5.63 -12.99
C LEU A 618 7.68 6.16 -12.17
N SER A 619 8.40 7.13 -12.73
CA SER A 619 9.56 7.74 -12.09
C SER A 619 9.16 8.67 -10.94
N GLY A 620 8.03 9.35 -11.08
CA GLY A 620 7.52 10.34 -10.12
C GLY A 620 6.75 9.78 -8.93
N VAL A 621 6.55 8.46 -8.82
CA VAL A 621 6.00 7.84 -7.61
C VAL A 621 6.93 8.11 -6.43
N LEU A 622 6.49 8.85 -5.42
CA LEU A 622 7.29 9.07 -4.21
C LEU A 622 7.11 7.91 -3.24
N TYR A 623 5.84 7.58 -2.94
CA TYR A 623 5.43 6.38 -2.22
C TYR A 623 4.02 5.98 -2.65
N LEU A 624 3.75 4.67 -2.66
CA LEU A 624 2.48 4.08 -3.06
C LEU A 624 2.30 2.74 -2.35
N GLY A 625 1.47 2.73 -1.32
CA GLY A 625 1.18 1.54 -0.51
C GLY A 625 0.36 1.91 0.72
N GLY A 626 -0.39 0.96 1.27
CA GLY A 626 -1.32 1.22 2.36
C GLY A 626 -2.38 2.28 2.00
N ASP A 627 -2.66 3.19 2.94
CA ASP A 627 -3.67 4.25 2.83
C ASP A 627 -3.15 5.60 2.31
N ASP A 628 -1.85 5.88 2.34
CA ASP A 628 -1.25 7.14 1.87
C ASP A 628 -0.52 6.96 0.52
N VAL A 629 -0.78 7.86 -0.43
CA VAL A 629 -0.20 7.85 -1.77
C VAL A 629 0.34 9.23 -2.12
N MET A 630 1.53 9.28 -2.70
CA MET A 630 2.12 10.51 -3.23
C MET A 630 2.81 10.26 -4.58
N ILE A 631 2.29 10.89 -5.62
CA ILE A 631 2.75 10.74 -7.00
C ILE A 631 3.01 12.12 -7.59
N LEU A 632 4.17 12.30 -8.20
CA LEU A 632 4.43 13.41 -9.10
C LEU A 632 4.21 12.95 -10.54
N ALA A 633 3.51 13.76 -11.33
CA ALA A 633 3.15 13.41 -12.69
C ALA A 633 3.24 14.62 -13.63
N PRO A 634 3.36 14.40 -14.96
CA PRO A 634 3.10 15.46 -15.93
C PRO A 634 1.71 16.05 -15.68
N LEU A 635 1.59 17.37 -15.60
CA LEU A 635 0.32 18.02 -15.25
C LEU A 635 -0.84 17.65 -16.21
N VAL A 636 -0.54 17.44 -17.49
CA VAL A 636 -1.54 17.13 -18.52
C VAL A 636 -2.33 15.84 -18.26
N VAL A 637 -1.74 14.88 -17.53
CA VAL A 637 -2.35 13.56 -17.28
C VAL A 637 -2.82 13.37 -15.84
N SER A 638 -2.58 14.36 -14.96
CA SER A 638 -2.75 14.19 -13.51
C SER A 638 -4.20 13.88 -13.09
N ILE A 639 -5.18 14.60 -13.64
CA ILE A 639 -6.60 14.38 -13.32
C ILE A 639 -7.10 13.04 -13.87
N PRO A 640 -6.92 12.71 -15.17
CA PRO A 640 -7.27 11.38 -15.68
C PRO A 640 -6.62 10.22 -14.93
N LEU A 641 -5.33 10.37 -14.58
CA LEU A 641 -4.58 9.38 -13.81
C LEU A 641 -5.20 9.17 -12.43
N ALA A 642 -5.40 10.25 -11.67
CA ALA A 642 -5.96 10.18 -10.31
C ALA A 642 -7.38 9.60 -10.31
N THR A 643 -8.26 10.06 -11.20
CA THR A 643 -9.64 9.56 -11.30
C THR A 643 -9.68 8.06 -11.60
N LYS A 644 -8.95 7.57 -12.62
CA LYS A 644 -8.96 6.14 -12.95
C LYS A 644 -8.30 5.29 -11.85
N LEU A 645 -7.21 5.77 -11.25
CA LEU A 645 -6.50 5.08 -10.17
C LEU A 645 -7.43 4.85 -8.96
N PHE A 646 -8.02 5.91 -8.43
CA PHE A 646 -8.80 5.81 -7.19
C PHE A 646 -10.19 5.20 -7.40
N GLU A 647 -10.76 5.25 -8.61
CA GLU A 647 -11.95 4.46 -8.96
C GLU A 647 -11.65 2.95 -8.87
N ARG A 648 -10.50 2.53 -9.40
CA ARG A 648 -10.07 1.12 -9.31
C ARG A 648 -9.68 0.75 -7.90
N ALA A 649 -9.03 1.66 -7.16
CA ALA A 649 -8.62 1.42 -5.78
C ALA A 649 -9.83 1.15 -4.90
N GLU A 650 -10.90 1.93 -5.05
CA GLU A 650 -12.16 1.72 -4.33
C GLU A 650 -12.75 0.33 -4.61
N LYS A 651 -12.76 -0.11 -5.88
CA LYS A 651 -13.26 -1.44 -6.26
C LYS A 651 -12.40 -2.60 -5.75
N ASN A 652 -11.07 -2.45 -5.76
CA ASN A 652 -10.14 -3.51 -5.39
C ASN A 652 -9.94 -3.63 -3.87
N THR A 653 -10.01 -2.51 -3.16
CA THR A 653 -9.67 -2.42 -1.73
C THR A 653 -10.88 -2.27 -0.85
N GLY A 654 -11.99 -1.71 -1.34
CA GLY A 654 -13.13 -1.27 -0.54
C GLY A 654 -12.91 0.01 0.27
N PHE A 655 -11.70 0.60 0.20
CA PHE A 655 -11.40 1.87 0.83
C PHE A 655 -11.74 3.01 -0.12
N THR A 656 -12.28 4.09 0.43
CA THR A 656 -12.47 5.33 -0.32
C THR A 656 -11.34 6.28 -0.01
N PHE A 657 -11.03 7.20 -0.93
CA PHE A 657 -9.86 8.06 -0.83
C PHE A 657 -10.23 9.54 -0.93
N LYS A 658 -9.53 10.40 -0.19
CA LYS A 658 -9.51 11.85 -0.42
C LYS A 658 -8.26 12.20 -1.22
N VAL A 659 -8.41 12.91 -2.33
CA VAL A 659 -7.33 13.18 -3.29
C VAL A 659 -7.15 14.68 -3.48
N GLY A 660 -5.90 15.14 -3.30
CA GLY A 660 -5.45 16.50 -3.61
C GLY A 660 -4.53 16.52 -4.83
N VAL A 661 -4.80 17.45 -5.76
CA VAL A 661 -3.94 17.70 -6.91
C VAL A 661 -3.55 19.17 -6.96
N ILE A 662 -2.26 19.46 -6.98
CA ILE A 662 -1.76 20.81 -7.26
C ILE A 662 -0.80 20.82 -8.43
N SER A 663 -0.68 21.95 -9.13
CA SER A 663 0.41 22.19 -10.07
C SER A 663 1.45 23.15 -9.52
N VAL A 664 2.73 22.90 -9.81
CA VAL A 664 3.83 23.83 -9.56
C VAL A 664 4.81 23.84 -10.72
N LYS A 665 5.66 24.87 -10.80
CA LYS A 665 6.79 24.86 -11.74
C LYS A 665 7.88 23.90 -11.24
N PRO A 666 8.73 23.35 -12.11
CA PRO A 666 9.79 22.42 -11.70
C PRO A 666 10.85 23.01 -10.76
N ASP A 667 11.07 24.32 -10.82
CA ASP A 667 11.97 25.07 -9.93
C ASP A 667 11.36 25.35 -8.55
N HIS A 668 10.11 24.94 -8.33
CA HIS A 668 9.43 25.11 -7.05
C HIS A 668 10.00 24.16 -5.99
N PRO A 669 10.29 24.63 -4.76
CA PRO A 669 10.72 23.74 -3.68
C PRO A 669 9.68 22.65 -3.41
N VAL A 670 10.08 21.38 -3.51
CA VAL A 670 9.15 20.24 -3.44
C VAL A 670 8.46 20.14 -2.08
N GLN A 671 9.12 20.59 -1.00
CA GLN A 671 8.61 20.58 0.37
C GLN A 671 7.36 21.44 0.51
N PHE A 672 7.40 22.68 0.01
CA PHE A 672 6.25 23.58 0.07
C PHE A 672 5.09 23.07 -0.78
N ALA A 673 5.38 22.51 -1.95
CA ALA A 673 4.38 21.87 -2.80
C ALA A 673 3.75 20.66 -2.09
N TYR A 674 4.55 19.83 -1.39
CA TYR A 674 4.06 18.72 -0.59
C TYR A 674 3.09 19.19 0.51
N HIS A 675 3.47 20.21 1.29
CA HIS A 675 2.61 20.77 2.33
C HIS A 675 1.32 21.38 1.76
N ALA A 676 1.42 22.03 0.60
CA ALA A 676 0.26 22.59 -0.10
C ALA A 676 -0.72 21.51 -0.58
N VAL A 677 -0.23 20.44 -1.21
CA VAL A 677 -1.11 19.35 -1.67
C VAL A 677 -1.72 18.58 -0.50
N ASN A 678 -0.97 18.45 0.62
CA ASN A 678 -1.49 17.85 1.85
C ASN A 678 -2.65 18.65 2.44
N GLU A 679 -2.52 19.97 2.57
CA GLU A 679 -3.63 20.82 3.02
C GLU A 679 -4.83 20.71 2.06
N LEU A 680 -4.59 20.72 0.75
CA LEU A 680 -5.68 20.60 -0.23
C LEU A 680 -6.41 19.26 -0.14
N MET A 681 -5.67 18.16 -0.01
CA MET A 681 -6.21 16.81 0.19
C MET A 681 -7.04 16.71 1.48
N GLU A 682 -6.57 17.27 2.60
CA GLU A 682 -7.35 17.29 3.85
C GLU A 682 -8.66 18.07 3.70
N ARG A 683 -8.67 19.11 2.89
CA ARG A 683 -9.87 19.92 2.59
C ARG A 683 -10.84 19.23 1.63
N SER A 684 -10.38 18.24 0.86
CA SER A 684 -11.23 17.52 -0.09
C SER A 684 -12.10 16.44 0.57
N LYS A 685 -11.90 16.17 1.86
CA LYS A 685 -12.64 15.15 2.61
C LYS A 685 -14.15 15.39 2.57
N ILE A 686 -14.89 14.43 1.99
CA ILE A 686 -16.37 14.43 1.98
C ILE A 686 -16.88 13.97 3.36
N GLU A 687 -18.01 14.54 3.83
CA GLU A 687 -18.66 14.13 5.08
C GLU A 687 -19.22 12.69 5.01
N ASP A 688 -19.69 12.30 3.83
CA ASP A 688 -20.03 10.93 3.46
C ASP A 688 -18.77 10.13 3.10
N ALA A 689 -18.31 9.30 4.03
CA ALA A 689 -17.09 8.50 3.90
C ALA A 689 -17.23 7.34 2.90
N ASN A 690 -18.42 7.13 2.31
CA ASN A 690 -18.66 6.03 1.38
C ASN A 690 -18.28 6.36 -0.07
N LYS A 691 -17.64 7.51 -0.32
CA LYS A 691 -17.21 7.91 -1.66
C LYS A 691 -15.81 8.50 -1.67
N SER A 692 -15.09 8.24 -2.75
CA SER A 692 -13.82 8.90 -3.04
C SER A 692 -14.04 10.33 -3.53
N SER A 693 -13.08 11.21 -3.25
CA SER A 693 -13.15 12.64 -3.54
C SER A 693 -11.87 13.18 -4.15
N ILE A 694 -11.99 14.22 -4.98
CA ILE A 694 -10.84 14.87 -5.61
C ILE A 694 -10.97 16.39 -5.62
N SER A 695 -9.84 17.04 -5.37
CA SER A 695 -9.66 18.49 -5.41
C SER A 695 -8.48 18.84 -6.32
N CYS A 696 -8.56 20.00 -6.99
CA CYS A 696 -7.51 20.46 -7.88
C CYS A 696 -7.30 21.98 -7.79
N LEU A 697 -6.05 22.43 -7.66
CA LEU A 697 -5.66 23.84 -7.79
C LEU A 697 -4.44 23.99 -8.71
N VAL A 698 -4.47 24.99 -9.59
CA VAL A 698 -3.39 25.22 -10.56
C VAL A 698 -2.65 26.53 -10.27
N PHE A 699 -1.43 26.43 -9.75
CA PHE A 699 -0.54 27.57 -9.52
C PHE A 699 0.38 27.80 -10.73
N SER A 700 0.25 28.96 -11.37
CA SER A 700 1.03 29.35 -12.56
C SER A 700 2.13 30.39 -12.30
N SER A 701 2.12 31.05 -11.14
CA SER A 701 3.04 32.17 -10.88
C SER A 701 3.33 32.42 -9.41
N THR A 702 2.67 31.70 -8.50
CA THR A 702 2.78 31.90 -7.05
C THR A 702 3.41 30.68 -6.39
N LEU A 703 4.08 30.92 -5.26
CA LEU A 703 4.56 29.86 -4.39
C LEU A 703 3.36 29.09 -3.83
N ALA A 704 3.27 27.80 -4.11
CA ALA A 704 2.32 26.91 -3.48
C ALA A 704 2.82 26.56 -2.07
N SER A 705 2.09 26.98 -1.05
CA SER A 705 2.35 26.64 0.36
C SER A 705 1.01 26.43 1.08
N GLU A 706 1.05 25.82 2.26
CA GLU A 706 -0.15 25.61 3.09
C GLU A 706 -0.95 26.91 3.32
N GLY A 707 -0.27 28.02 3.65
CA GLY A 707 -0.91 29.31 3.87
C GLY A 707 -1.56 29.87 2.59
N VAL A 708 -0.94 29.63 1.43
CA VAL A 708 -1.50 30.04 0.13
C VAL A 708 -2.74 29.22 -0.21
N ILE A 709 -2.75 27.91 0.07
CA ILE A 709 -3.95 27.08 -0.13
C ILE A 709 -5.11 27.61 0.70
N LYS A 710 -4.89 27.87 2.01
CA LYS A 710 -5.93 28.44 2.89
C LYS A 710 -6.46 29.76 2.34
N THR A 711 -5.58 30.61 1.83
CA THR A 711 -5.94 31.91 1.25
C THR A 711 -6.74 31.76 -0.04
N GLU A 712 -6.28 30.93 -0.99
CA GLU A 712 -6.99 30.70 -2.26
C GLU A 712 -8.36 30.03 -2.04
N LEU A 713 -8.44 29.04 -1.15
CA LEU A 713 -9.72 28.43 -0.81
C LEU A 713 -10.68 29.46 -0.17
N SER A 714 -10.16 30.34 0.69
CA SER A 714 -10.97 31.41 1.29
C SER A 714 -11.48 32.40 0.24
N LYS A 715 -10.64 32.74 -0.74
CA LYS A 715 -10.98 33.63 -1.87
C LYS A 715 -12.14 33.07 -2.69
N TYR A 716 -12.21 31.77 -2.93
CA TYR A 716 -13.32 31.22 -3.73
C TYR A 716 -14.50 30.72 -2.89
N SER A 717 -14.38 30.73 -1.55
CA SER A 717 -15.44 30.32 -0.62
C SER A 717 -16.47 31.44 -0.35
N ALA A 718 -17.72 31.03 -0.10
CA ALA A 718 -18.93 31.86 -0.04
C ALA A 718 -18.87 33.15 0.79
N ILE A 719 -19.57 34.18 0.30
CA ILE A 719 -20.01 35.37 1.07
C ILE A 719 -21.10 34.93 2.08
N PRO A 720 -21.02 35.31 3.38
CA PRO A 720 -22.07 34.97 4.34
C PRO A 720 -23.35 35.76 4.04
N SER A 721 -24.42 35.07 3.64
CA SER A 721 -25.79 35.64 3.62
C SER A 721 -26.77 34.65 4.27
N ASN A 722 -27.37 35.04 5.41
CA ASN A 722 -28.52 34.39 6.04
C ASN A 722 -28.50 32.84 6.08
N GLY A 723 -27.44 32.24 6.64
CA GLY A 723 -27.43 30.83 7.03
C GLY A 723 -27.25 29.77 5.92
N ASN A 724 -27.31 30.14 4.63
CA ASN A 724 -27.06 29.21 3.51
C ASN A 724 -25.79 29.60 2.75
N LYS A 725 -24.76 28.74 2.77
CA LYS A 725 -23.50 28.95 2.03
C LYS A 725 -23.76 28.80 0.52
N LYS A 726 -23.52 29.87 -0.25
CA LYS A 726 -23.56 29.88 -1.72
C LYS A 726 -22.16 30.02 -2.29
N SER A 727 -21.68 29.02 -3.02
CA SER A 727 -20.28 28.95 -3.46
C SER A 727 -20.14 28.44 -4.89
N PHE A 728 -19.09 28.89 -5.58
CA PHE A 728 -18.65 28.35 -6.87
C PHE A 728 -17.43 27.41 -6.76
N LEU A 729 -17.01 27.14 -5.52
CA LEU A 729 -15.94 26.22 -5.17
C LEU A 729 -16.48 25.17 -4.19
N LEU A 730 -16.33 23.89 -4.53
CA LEU A 730 -16.71 22.74 -3.71
C LEU A 730 -15.51 22.12 -2.98
N VAL A 731 -14.35 22.00 -3.63
CA VAL A 731 -13.14 21.29 -3.19
C VAL A 731 -13.32 19.77 -3.09
N SER A 732 -14.41 19.29 -2.49
CA SER A 732 -14.68 17.87 -2.27
C SER A 732 -15.50 17.25 -3.41
N ASN A 733 -14.98 17.26 -4.64
CA ASN A 733 -15.71 16.75 -5.81
C ASN A 733 -15.78 15.21 -5.77
N ASP A 734 -16.95 14.65 -6.05
CA ASP A 734 -17.14 13.20 -6.21
C ASP A 734 -16.36 12.72 -7.44
N LEU A 735 -15.64 11.61 -7.30
CA LEU A 735 -14.82 11.03 -8.37
C LEU A 735 -15.65 10.68 -9.62
N ASP A 736 -16.89 10.22 -9.43
CA ASP A 736 -17.81 9.89 -10.54
C ASP A 736 -18.23 11.14 -11.33
N GLU A 737 -18.36 12.28 -10.65
CA GLU A 737 -18.69 13.56 -11.29
C GLU A 737 -17.52 14.07 -12.13
N VAL A 738 -16.28 13.89 -11.64
CA VAL A 738 -15.07 14.22 -12.41
C VAL A 738 -14.90 13.29 -13.61
N LYS A 739 -15.25 12.01 -13.48
CA LYS A 739 -15.28 11.09 -14.61
C LYS A 739 -16.26 11.53 -15.70
N GLU A 740 -17.45 12.00 -15.33
CA GLU A 740 -18.41 12.55 -16.30
C GLU A 740 -17.85 13.79 -17.04
N LEU A 741 -17.10 14.65 -16.34
CA LEU A 741 -16.37 15.76 -16.97
C LEU A 741 -15.30 15.25 -17.95
N LEU A 742 -14.51 14.25 -17.57
CA LEU A 742 -13.49 13.66 -18.42
C LEU A 742 -14.08 13.01 -19.69
N ASP A 743 -15.18 12.28 -19.55
CA ASP A 743 -15.90 11.68 -20.68
C ASP A 743 -16.51 12.75 -21.60
N LEU A 744 -16.89 13.91 -21.05
CA LEU A 744 -17.38 15.02 -21.85
C LEU A 744 -16.27 15.65 -22.70
N ILE A 745 -15.08 15.89 -22.12
CA ILE A 745 -13.97 16.52 -22.86
C ILE A 745 -13.33 15.58 -23.87
N SER A 746 -13.32 14.26 -23.60
CA SER A 746 -12.83 13.27 -24.57
C SER A 746 -13.86 12.89 -25.62
N ASN A 747 -15.07 13.50 -25.59
CA ASN A 747 -16.20 13.12 -26.41
C ASN A 747 -16.52 11.61 -26.35
N LYS A 748 -16.48 11.04 -25.13
CA LYS A 748 -16.64 9.61 -24.81
C LYS A 748 -15.59 8.68 -25.43
N GLN A 749 -14.52 9.21 -26.00
CA GLN A 749 -13.34 8.41 -26.33
C GLN A 749 -12.54 8.13 -25.05
N ASP A 750 -11.59 7.21 -25.14
CA ASP A 750 -10.66 7.00 -24.03
C ASP A 750 -9.86 8.28 -23.75
N VAL A 751 -9.92 8.75 -22.50
CA VAL A 751 -9.31 10.01 -22.08
C VAL A 751 -7.78 10.01 -22.20
N PHE A 752 -7.10 8.87 -22.01
CA PHE A 752 -5.65 8.80 -22.20
C PHE A 752 -5.27 8.94 -23.67
N SER A 753 -6.03 8.32 -24.57
CA SER A 753 -5.89 8.48 -26.02
C SER A 753 -6.04 9.94 -26.45
N PHE A 754 -7.07 10.62 -25.96
CA PHE A 754 -7.29 12.05 -26.20
C PHE A 754 -6.12 12.91 -25.70
N ILE A 755 -5.69 12.71 -24.45
CA ILE A 755 -4.58 13.47 -23.85
C ILE A 755 -3.25 13.20 -24.56
N SER A 756 -2.99 11.95 -24.97
CA SER A 756 -1.78 11.61 -25.71
C SER A 756 -1.71 12.35 -27.04
N GLN A 757 -2.82 12.45 -27.77
CA GLN A 757 -2.84 13.18 -29.05
C GLN A 757 -2.46 14.65 -28.86
N LEU A 758 -2.96 15.30 -27.81
CA LEU A 758 -2.59 16.67 -27.48
C LEU A 758 -1.11 16.79 -27.07
N TYR A 759 -0.60 15.83 -26.30
CA TYR A 759 0.79 15.83 -25.82
C TYR A 759 1.81 15.55 -26.94
N ASP A 760 1.50 14.66 -27.88
CA ASP A 760 2.41 14.27 -28.96
C ASP A 760 2.49 15.32 -30.08
N LYS A 761 1.42 16.12 -30.26
CA LYS A 761 1.41 17.30 -31.14
C LYS A 761 2.49 18.34 -30.75
N ASP A 762 3.19 18.19 -29.62
CA ASP A 762 4.34 19.04 -29.24
C ASP A 762 5.60 18.90 -30.11
N ALA A 763 5.63 17.95 -31.05
CA ALA A 763 6.81 17.61 -31.84
C ALA A 763 7.24 18.74 -32.82
N THR A 764 6.29 19.44 -33.42
CA THR A 764 6.56 20.57 -34.34
C THR A 764 5.94 21.85 -33.81
N LYS A 765 6.43 23.02 -34.26
CA LYS A 765 5.91 24.32 -33.82
C LYS A 765 4.44 24.49 -34.21
N GLU A 766 4.05 24.05 -35.42
CA GLU A 766 2.69 24.15 -35.94
C GLU A 766 1.72 23.24 -35.18
N ALA A 767 2.09 21.98 -34.98
CA ALA A 767 1.26 21.03 -34.23
C ALA A 767 1.13 21.45 -32.75
N ARG A 768 2.19 22.04 -32.16
CA ARG A 768 2.14 22.60 -30.80
C ARG A 768 1.14 23.73 -30.69
N GLU A 769 1.12 24.65 -31.64
CA GLU A 769 0.14 25.75 -31.64
C GLU A 769 -1.29 25.23 -31.85
N GLU A 770 -1.47 24.17 -32.64
CA GLU A 770 -2.76 23.49 -32.79
C GLU A 770 -3.22 22.85 -31.46
N ALA A 771 -2.36 22.09 -30.78
CA ALA A 771 -2.68 21.50 -29.48
C ALA A 771 -3.01 22.56 -28.42
N ARG A 772 -2.25 23.66 -28.38
CA ARG A 772 -2.52 24.81 -27.51
C ARG A 772 -3.85 25.48 -27.84
N LYS A 773 -4.22 25.55 -29.12
CA LYS A 773 -5.53 26.09 -29.53
C LYS A 773 -6.65 25.17 -29.07
N GLU A 774 -6.52 23.86 -29.31
CA GLU A 774 -7.49 22.85 -28.88
C GLU A 774 -7.71 22.87 -27.36
N ALA A 775 -6.62 22.90 -26.58
CA ALA A 775 -6.71 23.01 -25.12
C ALA A 775 -7.33 24.35 -24.64
N ARG A 776 -7.10 25.45 -25.37
CA ARG A 776 -7.75 26.75 -25.10
C ARG A 776 -9.25 26.70 -25.41
N ASP A 777 -9.65 26.02 -26.48
CA ASP A 777 -11.05 25.93 -26.88
C ASP A 777 -11.87 25.09 -25.86
N LEU A 778 -11.27 24.05 -25.26
CA LEU A 778 -11.88 23.27 -24.18
C LEU A 778 -12.20 24.11 -22.92
N ILE A 779 -11.27 24.97 -22.50
CA ILE A 779 -11.42 25.72 -21.26
C ILE A 779 -12.22 27.03 -21.42
N ARG A 780 -12.25 27.59 -22.64
CA ARG A 780 -12.89 28.89 -22.94
C ARG A 780 -14.31 29.03 -22.39
N PRO A 781 -15.20 28.01 -22.51
CA PRO A 781 -16.55 28.13 -21.98
C PRO A 781 -16.59 28.42 -20.48
N LEU A 782 -15.70 27.81 -19.69
CA LEU A 782 -15.56 28.07 -18.25
C LEU A 782 -14.84 29.37 -17.97
N GLU A 783 -13.80 29.73 -18.74
CA GLU A 783 -13.06 30.99 -18.56
C GLU A 783 -13.96 32.21 -18.66
N ASP A 784 -14.87 32.26 -19.62
CA ASP A 784 -15.78 33.40 -19.74
C ASP A 784 -16.73 33.48 -18.52
N VAL A 785 -17.17 32.33 -17.99
CA VAL A 785 -18.07 32.28 -16.83
C VAL A 785 -17.33 32.67 -15.56
N VAL A 786 -16.11 32.15 -15.37
CA VAL A 786 -15.23 32.51 -14.25
C VAL A 786 -14.89 34.00 -14.31
N SER A 787 -14.54 34.52 -15.47
CA SER A 787 -14.25 35.96 -15.66
C SER A 787 -15.46 36.81 -15.29
N TYR A 788 -16.66 36.42 -15.71
CA TYR A 788 -17.89 37.10 -15.32
C TYR A 788 -18.12 37.03 -13.80
N ALA A 789 -17.98 35.84 -13.20
CA ALA A 789 -18.13 35.65 -11.75
C ALA A 789 -17.15 36.54 -10.97
N ASP A 790 -15.89 36.61 -11.38
CA ASP A 790 -14.85 37.39 -10.73
C ASP A 790 -15.18 38.91 -10.71
N THR A 791 -15.88 39.43 -11.74
CA THR A 791 -16.34 40.84 -11.72
C THR A 791 -17.41 41.14 -10.68
N LEU A 792 -18.13 40.12 -10.23
CA LEU A 792 -19.20 40.22 -9.25
C LEU A 792 -18.75 39.78 -7.85
N TYR A 793 -17.50 39.35 -7.71
CA TYR A 793 -16.97 38.82 -6.46
C TYR A 793 -17.08 39.85 -5.33
N GLY A 794 -17.47 39.38 -4.14
CA GLY A 794 -17.72 40.24 -2.97
C GLY A 794 -19.07 40.98 -2.96
N THR A 795 -19.95 40.74 -3.94
CA THR A 795 -21.30 41.34 -3.99
C THR A 795 -22.40 40.33 -3.67
N ASP A 796 -23.54 40.78 -3.15
CA ASP A 796 -24.73 39.93 -2.91
C ASP A 796 -25.31 39.30 -4.18
N ARG A 797 -24.92 39.82 -5.35
CA ARG A 797 -25.39 39.41 -6.68
C ARG A 797 -24.52 38.30 -7.29
N TYR A 798 -23.34 38.05 -6.70
CA TYR A 798 -22.32 37.11 -7.18
C TYR A 798 -22.88 35.75 -7.63
N PHE A 799 -23.65 35.07 -6.77
CA PHE A 799 -24.13 33.73 -7.08
C PHE A 799 -25.23 33.72 -8.14
N TYR A 800 -26.30 34.50 -7.93
CA TYR A 800 -27.48 34.44 -8.79
C TYR A 800 -27.27 35.04 -10.18
N GLU A 801 -26.53 36.16 -10.30
CA GLU A 801 -26.23 36.74 -11.61
C GLU A 801 -25.30 35.83 -12.42
N THR A 802 -24.31 35.19 -11.77
CA THR A 802 -23.44 34.21 -12.44
C THR A 802 -24.23 32.99 -12.92
N VAL A 803 -25.14 32.44 -12.10
CA VAL A 803 -26.04 31.36 -12.53
C VAL A 803 -26.90 31.80 -13.72
N ALA A 804 -27.48 33.01 -13.65
CA ALA A 804 -28.28 33.54 -14.75
C ALA A 804 -27.45 33.71 -16.04
N TYR A 805 -26.20 34.13 -15.91
CA TYR A 805 -25.25 34.20 -17.01
C TYR A 805 -24.96 32.81 -17.61
N MET A 806 -24.73 31.79 -16.78
CA MET A 806 -24.55 30.40 -17.23
C MET A 806 -25.78 29.88 -17.99
N VAL A 807 -27.00 30.12 -17.48
CA VAL A 807 -28.25 29.72 -18.14
C VAL A 807 -28.39 30.42 -19.50
N ARG A 808 -28.15 31.74 -19.56
CA ARG A 808 -28.19 32.50 -20.81
C ARG A 808 -27.16 32.01 -21.82
N LYS A 809 -25.93 31.75 -21.37
CA LYS A 809 -24.85 31.24 -22.22
C LYS A 809 -25.17 29.85 -22.76
N ARG A 810 -25.69 28.95 -21.93
CA ARG A 810 -26.17 27.63 -22.35
C ARG A 810 -27.24 27.73 -23.44
N PHE A 811 -28.21 28.64 -23.30
CA PHE A 811 -29.29 28.81 -24.27
C PHE A 811 -28.82 29.44 -25.60
N ARG A 812 -27.86 30.38 -25.53
CA ARG A 812 -27.36 31.13 -26.70
C ARG A 812 -26.23 30.42 -27.46
N SER A 813 -25.52 29.48 -26.84
CA SER A 813 -24.42 28.77 -27.49
C SER A 813 -24.98 27.87 -28.60
N ASP A 814 -24.34 27.85 -29.76
CA ASP A 814 -24.59 26.83 -30.79
C ASP A 814 -23.69 25.61 -30.62
N ASP A 815 -22.61 25.74 -29.85
CA ASP A 815 -21.69 24.66 -29.53
C ASP A 815 -22.28 23.68 -28.50
N GLU A 816 -22.36 22.41 -28.88
CA GLU A 816 -22.93 21.33 -28.08
C GLU A 816 -22.07 21.00 -26.85
N TYR A 817 -20.74 21.12 -26.97
CA TYR A 817 -19.83 20.91 -25.84
C TYR A 817 -20.13 21.90 -24.70
N THR A 818 -20.22 23.19 -25.03
CA THR A 818 -20.58 24.27 -24.10
C THR A 818 -21.95 24.01 -23.46
N LYS A 819 -22.96 23.58 -24.24
CA LYS A 819 -24.29 23.25 -23.70
C LYS A 819 -24.22 22.15 -22.66
N ARG A 820 -23.53 21.05 -22.95
CA ARG A 820 -23.42 19.89 -22.07
C ARG A 820 -22.60 20.22 -20.81
N LEU A 821 -21.50 20.95 -20.95
CA LEU A 821 -20.67 21.38 -19.82
C LEU A 821 -21.44 22.28 -18.84
N LEU A 822 -22.16 23.28 -19.36
CA LEU A 822 -22.99 24.15 -18.54
C LEU A 822 -24.19 23.41 -17.94
N THR A 823 -24.73 22.39 -18.63
CA THR A 823 -25.78 21.51 -18.09
C THR A 823 -25.26 20.72 -16.90
N LEU A 824 -24.05 20.14 -17.01
CA LEU A 824 -23.41 19.39 -15.93
C LEU A 824 -23.26 20.27 -14.67
N LEU A 825 -22.74 21.49 -14.81
CA LEU A 825 -22.61 22.43 -13.69
C LEU A 825 -23.97 22.86 -13.11
N LEU A 826 -24.92 23.24 -13.97
CA LEU A 826 -26.24 23.73 -13.54
C LEU A 826 -27.10 22.65 -12.87
N SER A 827 -26.85 21.37 -13.17
CA SER A 827 -27.52 20.25 -12.49
C SER A 827 -27.27 20.23 -10.97
N LYS A 828 -26.18 20.88 -10.52
CA LYS A 828 -25.75 20.91 -9.12
C LYS A 828 -26.31 22.09 -8.32
N ILE A 829 -27.10 22.98 -8.94
CA ILE A 829 -27.62 24.19 -8.31
C ILE A 829 -28.43 23.93 -7.03
N ASN A 830 -29.09 22.77 -6.94
CA ASN A 830 -29.93 22.38 -5.80
C ASN A 830 -29.14 22.26 -4.48
N LYS A 831 -27.81 22.17 -4.54
CA LYS A 831 -26.93 22.11 -3.36
C LYS A 831 -26.45 23.50 -2.89
N ASN A 832 -26.86 24.60 -3.54
CA ASN A 832 -26.31 25.96 -3.35
C ASN A 832 -24.79 26.07 -3.56
N VAL A 833 -24.12 25.02 -4.02
CA VAL A 833 -22.70 24.98 -4.33
C VAL A 833 -22.53 24.38 -5.73
N ILE A 834 -21.88 25.12 -6.63
CA ILE A 834 -21.65 24.71 -8.03
C ILE A 834 -20.13 24.59 -8.21
N PRO A 835 -19.58 23.46 -8.71
CA PRO A 835 -18.13 23.25 -8.82
C PRO A 835 -17.51 23.97 -10.05
N LEU A 836 -17.80 25.27 -10.21
CA LEU A 836 -17.33 26.05 -11.36
C LEU A 836 -15.81 26.23 -11.35
N TYR A 837 -15.23 26.69 -10.23
CA TYR A 837 -13.78 26.88 -10.13
C TYR A 837 -13.05 25.54 -10.10
N ASP A 838 -13.61 24.50 -9.47
CA ASP A 838 -13.06 23.15 -9.47
C ASP A 838 -12.85 22.63 -10.89
N PHE A 839 -13.92 22.65 -11.72
CA PHE A 839 -13.85 22.17 -13.09
C PHE A 839 -12.95 23.06 -13.96
N TYR A 840 -12.95 24.39 -13.70
CA TYR A 840 -12.02 25.30 -14.35
C TYR A 840 -10.56 24.91 -14.08
N PHE A 841 -10.18 24.66 -12.82
CA PHE A 841 -8.82 24.25 -12.46
C PHE A 841 -8.46 22.88 -13.04
N MET A 842 -9.39 21.91 -13.00
CA MET A 842 -9.18 20.59 -13.60
C MET A 842 -8.92 20.70 -15.11
N LEU A 843 -9.71 21.46 -15.88
CA LEU A 843 -9.44 21.65 -17.31
C LEU A 843 -8.19 22.48 -17.59
N LYS A 844 -7.85 23.42 -16.69
CA LYS A 844 -6.61 24.21 -16.77
C LYS A 844 -5.35 23.35 -16.70
N THR A 845 -5.40 22.17 -16.06
CA THR A 845 -4.26 21.23 -16.04
C THR A 845 -3.82 20.82 -17.44
N ILE A 846 -4.77 20.62 -18.37
CA ILE A 846 -4.47 20.23 -19.75
C ILE A 846 -3.73 21.37 -20.47
N ARG A 847 -4.29 22.59 -20.39
CA ARG A 847 -3.69 23.77 -21.04
C ARG A 847 -2.29 24.06 -20.51
N VAL A 848 -2.11 24.06 -19.19
CA VAL A 848 -0.83 24.38 -18.55
C VAL A 848 0.18 23.23 -18.69
N GLY A 849 -0.28 21.99 -18.76
CA GLY A 849 0.56 20.81 -18.93
C GLY A 849 1.15 20.63 -20.34
N ILE A 850 0.47 21.14 -21.38
CA ILE A 850 1.01 21.20 -22.75
C ILE A 850 2.10 22.29 -22.86
N GLY A 851 2.02 23.34 -22.04
CA GLY A 851 3.01 24.42 -21.94
C GLY A 851 2.73 25.59 -22.86
#